data_AF-A0AAJ7WD30-F1
#
_entry.id   AF-A0AAJ7WD30-F1
#
_cell.length_a   1.000
_cell.length_b   1.000
_cell.length_c   1.000
_cell.angle_alpha   90.00
_cell.angle_beta   90.00
_cell.angle_gamma   90.00
#
_symmetry.space_group_name_H-M   'P 1'
#
loop_
_entity.id
_entity.type
_entity.pdbx_description
1 polymer ?
#
loop_
_entity_poly.entity_id
_entity_poly.type
_entity_poly.pdbx_seq_one_letter_code
_entity_poly.pdbx_strand_id
1 'polypeptide(L)'
;MERVSKFSKTSATDLKCILENVSPAIKSTFEHCRTSKTFYGSLLEDVSEELTNLFRKAKTILNLFLATLDGVIVFDTDTESETDLLIKVIDSIGLFVNIANELDLRAFVETAKMFGKLAIKHQQTVQQIDVTIVTGHVAQLTKSISLMLLFYQDTSAQIDEKKIRVVGFSLKILDKLLTAYCSYINNEILECVIDLLLKIFRCSPLCLQKDQFDDKLIEVINVHISKGADAFLNTTFKSSDFKQAFFEYGTRENIDKLGYHLSIVSIMNKLLGMSHEQSCTWTLGDQSIIDLAFTNINYIQEEICVGEARLPGVHDIGERQRSASLYEATLVSICGLISQIPAEGFYAIELILLKHLLGSQLWSSLLSADTWCFVARIGSSELCASHVKYLLKVHAALMKRRNSLEMIILENLIGRLYSLLSEDTRHDLMIEIDDLENPSWTEVARFLPPKTKSVLQTRLASVLNEIPSTFIELQRQPTVQNWNRFTLLMILMGKLNYLGEKNIADMLSQIWNSVANTIEVFENRQLDILSEFMLKLFSVTQPEKIQKNTLSSILEAILASLLCCPPHVKVMASHYLRNNVKSFDNCEVRTANALAELNCCLLEDENPWVRQEALESFVYVTHMCPNDDLVTRIVSAITRKSSLSDSLPAYLSDRTYYELRDFADVRSYLRHVVVHSRDIRHVCDNYEAFERNEKLAKLENRHVDNSDESPLMTKELDECVNKLCGELSEITKKSDAIGKDVLRKLRLVCEKFLDITTPK
;
A
#
# COMPACT_ATOMS: atom_id res chain seq x y z
N MET A 1 -63.06 -0.36 10.32
CA MET A 1 -61.89 -0.81 11.09
C MET A 1 -62.16 -0.88 12.59
N GLU A 2 -62.52 0.22 13.28
CA GLU A 2 -62.70 0.25 14.74
C GLU A 2 -63.69 -0.79 15.33
N ARG A 3 -64.73 -1.16 14.58
CA ARG A 3 -65.67 -2.22 14.98
C ARG A 3 -65.06 -3.62 14.88
N VAL A 4 -64.26 -3.84 13.84
CA VAL A 4 -63.68 -5.14 13.48
C VAL A 4 -62.49 -5.46 14.36
N SER A 5 -61.70 -4.45 14.76
CA SER A 5 -60.60 -4.61 15.71
C SER A 5 -61.03 -5.07 17.11
N LYS A 6 -62.34 -5.12 17.40
CA LYS A 6 -62.92 -5.60 18.67
C LYS A 6 -63.50 -7.01 18.57
N PHE A 7 -63.45 -7.65 17.41
CA PHE A 7 -63.94 -9.02 17.24
C PHE A 7 -63.00 -10.03 17.91
N SER A 8 -63.53 -11.20 18.25
CA SER A 8 -62.71 -12.37 18.59
C SER A 8 -61.97 -12.88 17.35
N LYS A 9 -61.02 -13.81 17.54
CA LYS A 9 -60.33 -14.45 16.41
C LYS A 9 -61.33 -14.95 15.36
N THR A 10 -61.18 -14.49 14.13
CA THR A 10 -62.11 -14.70 13.00
C THR A 10 -61.32 -15.15 11.77
N SER A 11 -61.91 -16.01 10.93
CA SER A 11 -61.28 -16.48 9.68
C SER A 11 -61.03 -15.32 8.71
N ALA A 12 -59.98 -15.44 7.90
CA ALA A 12 -59.65 -14.46 6.87
C ALA A 12 -60.73 -14.35 5.77
N THR A 13 -61.46 -15.43 5.48
CA THR A 13 -62.54 -15.40 4.48
C THR A 13 -63.71 -14.50 4.90
N ASP A 14 -64.11 -14.54 6.18
CA ASP A 14 -65.19 -13.70 6.73
C ASP A 14 -64.86 -12.20 6.67
N LEU A 15 -63.57 -11.86 6.61
CA LEU A 15 -63.07 -10.49 6.56
C LEU A 15 -62.39 -10.16 5.21
N LYS A 16 -62.61 -10.99 4.17
CA LYS A 16 -62.00 -10.85 2.84
C LYS A 16 -62.16 -9.45 2.23
N CYS A 17 -63.37 -8.90 2.28
CA CYS A 17 -63.67 -7.57 1.75
C CYS A 17 -62.82 -6.47 2.40
N ILE A 18 -62.47 -6.62 3.68
CA ILE A 18 -61.60 -5.66 4.39
C ILE A 18 -60.17 -5.81 3.91
N LEU A 19 -59.66 -7.04 3.83
CA LEU A 19 -58.31 -7.34 3.35
C LEU A 19 -58.08 -6.82 1.93
N GLU A 20 -59.06 -6.99 1.05
CA GLU A 20 -58.97 -6.61 -0.36
C GLU A 20 -59.16 -5.11 -0.62
N ASN A 21 -59.93 -4.38 0.19
CA ASN A 21 -60.24 -2.97 -0.09
C ASN A 21 -59.47 -1.96 0.77
N VAL A 22 -59.17 -2.30 2.03
CA VAL A 22 -58.47 -1.37 2.94
C VAL A 22 -57.01 -1.20 2.52
N SER A 23 -56.35 -2.28 2.09
CA SER A 23 -54.96 -2.22 1.63
C SER A 23 -54.78 -1.28 0.42
N PRO A 24 -55.50 -1.44 -0.71
CA PRO A 24 -55.37 -0.51 -1.85
C PRO A 24 -55.71 0.94 -1.51
N ALA A 25 -56.72 1.18 -0.66
CA ALA A 25 -57.10 2.53 -0.27
C ALA A 25 -56.00 3.24 0.53
N ILE A 26 -55.37 2.54 1.49
CA ILE A 26 -54.22 3.07 2.23
C ILE A 26 -53.05 3.31 1.26
N LYS A 27 -52.77 2.36 0.36
CA LYS A 27 -51.67 2.44 -0.61
C LYS A 27 -51.78 3.69 -1.46
N SER A 28 -52.91 3.88 -2.13
CA SER A 28 -53.15 5.03 -2.99
C SER A 28 -53.01 6.35 -2.23
N THR A 29 -53.45 6.37 -0.96
CA THR A 29 -53.35 7.58 -0.13
C THR A 29 -51.90 7.90 0.24
N PHE A 30 -51.14 6.90 0.70
CA PHE A 30 -49.72 7.07 1.04
C PHE A 30 -48.88 7.44 -0.18
N GLU A 31 -49.13 6.79 -1.31
CA GLU A 31 -48.44 7.06 -2.58
C GLU A 31 -48.70 8.49 -3.07
N HIS A 32 -49.94 8.96 -2.95
CA HIS A 32 -50.30 10.34 -3.24
C HIS A 32 -49.59 11.32 -2.30
N CYS A 33 -49.51 11.01 -1.01
CA CYS A 33 -48.77 11.85 -0.05
C CYS A 33 -47.27 11.90 -0.39
N ARG A 34 -46.67 10.78 -0.81
CA ARG A 34 -45.26 10.68 -1.21
C ARG A 34 -44.94 11.53 -2.44
N THR A 35 -45.80 11.48 -3.44
CA THR A 35 -45.62 12.18 -4.73
C THR A 35 -46.22 13.59 -4.77
N SER A 36 -46.85 14.02 -3.67
CA SER A 36 -47.55 15.30 -3.57
C SER A 36 -46.69 16.51 -3.92
N LYS A 37 -45.42 16.51 -3.49
CA LYS A 37 -44.48 17.61 -3.78
C LYS A 37 -44.26 17.79 -5.29
N THR A 38 -44.15 16.69 -6.03
CA THR A 38 -44.02 16.71 -7.49
C THR A 38 -45.34 17.00 -8.18
N PHE A 39 -46.45 16.52 -7.63
CA PHE A 39 -47.77 16.65 -8.25
C PHE A 39 -48.36 18.06 -8.13
N TYR A 40 -48.23 18.69 -6.96
CA TYR A 40 -48.80 20.00 -6.67
C TYR A 40 -47.82 21.15 -6.93
N GLY A 41 -46.50 20.90 -6.90
CA GLY A 41 -45.48 21.91 -7.20
C GLY A 41 -45.66 23.18 -6.37
N SER A 42 -45.89 24.31 -7.05
CA SER A 42 -46.12 25.61 -6.39
C SER A 42 -47.43 25.70 -5.60
N LEU A 43 -48.41 24.83 -5.85
CA LEU A 43 -49.70 24.79 -5.14
C LEU A 43 -49.65 23.92 -3.87
N LEU A 44 -48.48 23.36 -3.52
CA LEU A 44 -48.36 22.46 -2.37
C LEU A 44 -48.71 23.14 -1.05
N GLU A 45 -48.38 24.42 -0.90
CA GLU A 45 -48.71 25.19 0.32
C GLU A 45 -50.23 25.29 0.52
N ASP A 46 -51.00 25.45 -0.58
CA ASP A 46 -52.46 25.60 -0.54
C ASP A 46 -53.21 24.32 -0.14
N VAL A 47 -52.57 23.15 -0.26
CA VAL A 47 -53.16 21.84 0.05
C VAL A 47 -52.45 21.11 1.20
N SER A 48 -51.50 21.77 1.86
CA SER A 48 -50.64 21.17 2.88
C SER A 48 -51.44 20.66 4.09
N GLU A 49 -52.44 21.42 4.53
CA GLU A 49 -53.26 21.07 5.69
C GLU A 49 -54.15 19.85 5.39
N GLU A 50 -54.78 19.82 4.22
CA GLU A 50 -55.60 18.73 3.73
C GLU A 50 -54.79 17.46 3.56
N LEU A 51 -53.60 17.53 2.96
CA LEU A 51 -52.67 16.41 2.83
C LEU A 51 -52.23 15.87 4.19
N THR A 52 -51.92 16.75 5.14
CA THR A 52 -51.54 16.36 6.50
C THR A 52 -52.69 15.67 7.22
N ASN A 53 -53.92 16.18 7.07
CA ASN A 53 -55.13 15.60 7.64
C ASN A 53 -55.46 14.23 7.00
N LEU A 54 -55.32 14.12 5.69
CA LEU A 54 -55.50 12.88 4.94
C LEU A 54 -54.49 11.82 5.38
N PHE A 55 -53.20 12.17 5.45
CA PHE A 55 -52.14 11.28 5.93
C PHE A 55 -52.40 10.80 7.36
N ARG A 56 -52.81 11.70 8.27
CA ARG A 56 -53.13 11.35 9.67
C ARG A 56 -54.28 10.34 9.75
N LYS A 57 -55.33 10.53 8.97
CA LYS A 57 -56.46 9.58 8.90
C LYS A 57 -56.02 8.24 8.31
N ALA A 58 -55.27 8.26 7.21
CA ALA A 58 -54.76 7.04 6.57
C ALA A 58 -53.84 6.24 7.52
N LYS A 59 -52.94 6.93 8.25
CA LYS A 59 -52.09 6.32 9.28
C LYS A 59 -52.91 5.70 10.42
N THR A 60 -53.97 6.38 10.88
CA THR A 60 -54.86 5.82 11.91
C THR A 60 -55.55 4.54 11.42
N ILE A 61 -56.00 4.53 10.17
CA ILE A 61 -56.61 3.35 9.55
C ILE A 61 -55.57 2.22 9.38
N LEU A 62 -54.34 2.54 8.95
CA LEU A 62 -53.23 1.59 8.86
C LEU A 62 -52.95 0.94 10.21
N ASN A 63 -52.83 1.72 11.28
CA ASN A 63 -52.53 1.18 12.60
C ASN A 63 -53.65 0.25 13.12
N LEU A 64 -54.91 0.63 12.89
CA LEU A 64 -56.05 -0.24 13.18
C LEU A 64 -56.04 -1.52 12.31
N PHE A 65 -55.64 -1.41 11.04
CA PHE A 65 -55.51 -2.54 10.12
C PHE A 65 -54.43 -3.52 10.56
N LEU A 66 -53.23 -3.03 10.88
CA LEU A 66 -52.14 -3.85 11.41
C LEU A 66 -52.53 -4.54 12.73
N ALA A 67 -53.19 -3.82 13.65
CA ALA A 67 -53.68 -4.39 14.91
C ALA A 67 -54.75 -5.48 14.69
N THR A 68 -55.65 -5.27 13.72
CA THR A 68 -56.70 -6.25 13.37
C THR A 68 -56.09 -7.50 12.73
N LEU A 69 -55.12 -7.32 11.83
CA LEU A 69 -54.37 -8.43 11.23
C LEU A 69 -53.63 -9.25 12.29
N ASP A 70 -53.10 -8.61 13.33
CA ASP A 70 -52.31 -9.31 14.35
C ASP A 70 -53.16 -10.00 15.43
N GLY A 71 -54.27 -9.37 15.83
CA GLY A 71 -55.07 -9.82 16.97
C GLY A 71 -56.35 -10.57 16.62
N VAL A 72 -56.93 -10.31 15.45
CA VAL A 72 -58.29 -10.78 15.08
C VAL A 72 -58.24 -11.78 13.93
N ILE A 73 -57.49 -11.51 12.87
CA ILE A 73 -57.52 -12.33 11.65
C ILE A 73 -56.67 -13.59 11.83
N VAL A 74 -57.26 -14.74 11.53
CA VAL A 74 -56.58 -16.04 11.47
C VAL A 74 -56.65 -16.56 10.05
N PHE A 75 -55.51 -16.93 9.49
CA PHE A 75 -55.40 -17.55 8.17
C PHE A 75 -55.29 -19.07 8.35
N ASP A 76 -56.19 -19.80 7.72
CA ASP A 76 -56.10 -21.25 7.54
C ASP A 76 -55.29 -21.56 6.28
N THR A 77 -54.08 -22.08 6.46
CA THR A 77 -53.16 -22.38 5.35
C THR A 77 -53.55 -23.65 4.58
N ASP A 78 -54.48 -24.45 5.08
CA ASP A 78 -54.99 -25.63 4.38
C ASP A 78 -56.05 -25.27 3.32
N THR A 79 -56.56 -24.03 3.38
CA THR A 79 -57.57 -23.51 2.45
C THR A 79 -56.92 -22.61 1.40
N GLU A 80 -56.89 -23.04 0.13
CA GLU A 80 -56.25 -22.32 -1.00
C GLU A 80 -56.66 -20.83 -1.09
N SER A 81 -57.96 -20.54 -0.97
CA SER A 81 -58.46 -19.16 -1.06
C SER A 81 -58.02 -18.26 0.10
N GLU A 82 -57.77 -18.80 1.29
CA GLU A 82 -57.22 -18.04 2.43
C GLU A 82 -55.72 -17.86 2.28
N THR A 83 -55.05 -18.87 1.73
CA THR A 83 -53.63 -18.81 1.42
C THR A 83 -53.32 -17.74 0.36
N ASP A 84 -54.11 -17.65 -0.72
CA ASP A 84 -53.99 -16.56 -1.70
C ASP A 84 -54.19 -15.18 -1.08
N LEU A 85 -55.15 -15.06 -0.14
CA LEU A 85 -55.38 -13.81 0.59
C LEU A 85 -54.20 -13.47 1.49
N LEU A 86 -53.62 -14.45 2.19
CA LEU A 86 -52.44 -14.26 3.02
C LEU A 86 -51.26 -13.72 2.21
N ILE A 87 -50.99 -14.33 1.05
CA ILE A 87 -49.90 -13.90 0.16
C ILE A 87 -50.11 -12.45 -0.31
N LYS A 88 -51.32 -12.09 -0.75
CA LYS A 88 -51.67 -10.71 -1.13
C LYS A 88 -51.51 -9.71 0.02
N VAL A 89 -51.82 -10.13 1.25
CA VAL A 89 -51.65 -9.30 2.44
C VAL A 89 -50.16 -9.11 2.77
N ILE A 90 -49.33 -10.15 2.66
CA ILE A 90 -47.89 -10.06 2.86
C ILE A 90 -47.26 -9.08 1.85
N ASP A 91 -47.58 -9.23 0.55
CA ASP A 91 -47.13 -8.32 -0.52
C ASP A 91 -47.57 -6.87 -0.26
N SER A 92 -48.86 -6.68 0.07
CA SER A 92 -49.41 -5.36 0.40
C SER A 92 -48.67 -4.67 1.54
N ILE A 93 -48.36 -5.40 2.62
CA ILE A 93 -47.65 -4.84 3.77
C ILE A 93 -46.20 -4.55 3.42
N GLY A 94 -45.54 -5.43 2.67
CA GLY A 94 -44.18 -5.20 2.17
C GLY A 94 -44.09 -3.92 1.32
N LEU A 95 -45.07 -3.68 0.44
CA LEU A 95 -45.17 -2.43 -0.30
C LEU A 95 -45.35 -1.20 0.62
N PHE A 96 -46.12 -1.30 1.70
CA PHE A 96 -46.25 -0.21 2.67
C PHE A 96 -44.94 0.13 3.38
N VAL A 97 -44.07 -0.86 3.64
CA VAL A 97 -42.75 -0.60 4.22
C VAL A 97 -41.97 0.39 3.35
N ASN A 98 -41.96 0.17 2.04
CA ASN A 98 -41.22 1.04 1.12
C ASN A 98 -41.79 2.46 1.07
N ILE A 99 -43.12 2.59 1.01
CA ILE A 99 -43.75 3.91 0.91
C ILE A 99 -43.62 4.68 2.24
N ALA A 100 -43.76 3.99 3.37
CA ALA A 100 -43.71 4.61 4.69
C ALA A 100 -42.30 5.12 5.07
N ASN A 101 -41.24 4.51 4.54
CA ASN A 101 -39.86 4.90 4.77
C ASN A 101 -39.61 6.41 4.53
N GLU A 102 -40.12 6.93 3.43
CA GLU A 102 -39.91 8.33 3.00
C GLU A 102 -40.86 9.33 3.70
N LEU A 103 -41.92 8.84 4.33
CA LEU A 103 -43.00 9.66 4.89
C LEU A 103 -42.95 9.77 6.42
N ASP A 104 -42.84 8.63 7.13
CA ASP A 104 -42.93 8.60 8.58
C ASP A 104 -42.21 7.37 9.17
N LEU A 105 -41.14 7.65 9.93
CA LEU A 105 -40.31 6.62 10.57
C LEU A 105 -41.09 5.68 11.50
N ARG A 106 -42.18 6.14 12.14
CA ARG A 106 -43.00 5.29 13.02
C ARG A 106 -43.82 4.29 12.21
N ALA A 107 -44.53 4.76 11.19
CA ALA A 107 -45.30 3.92 10.28
C ALA A 107 -44.39 2.89 9.59
N PHE A 108 -43.18 3.30 9.16
CA PHE A 108 -42.17 2.41 8.61
C PHE A 108 -41.81 1.26 9.56
N VAL A 109 -41.53 1.57 10.84
CA VAL A 109 -41.21 0.56 11.85
C VAL A 109 -42.38 -0.39 12.12
N GLU A 110 -43.60 0.15 12.23
CA GLU A 110 -44.81 -0.63 12.50
C GLU A 110 -45.14 -1.59 11.33
N THR A 111 -45.06 -1.11 10.09
CA THR A 111 -45.28 -1.94 8.90
C THR A 111 -44.16 -2.97 8.71
N ALA A 112 -42.90 -2.58 8.89
CA ALA A 112 -41.76 -3.51 8.77
C ALA A 112 -41.83 -4.63 9.80
N LYS A 113 -42.24 -4.31 11.04
CA LYS A 113 -42.47 -5.30 12.09
C LYS A 113 -43.57 -6.29 11.71
N MET A 114 -44.69 -5.78 11.18
CA MET A 114 -45.80 -6.65 10.79
C MET A 114 -45.46 -7.52 9.58
N PHE A 115 -44.79 -6.95 8.58
CA PHE A 115 -44.27 -7.69 7.42
C PHE A 115 -43.36 -8.83 7.87
N GLY A 116 -42.33 -8.51 8.68
CA GLY A 116 -41.41 -9.51 9.20
C GLY A 116 -42.12 -10.61 10.00
N LYS A 117 -43.09 -10.25 10.84
CA LYS A 117 -43.86 -11.21 11.63
C LYS A 117 -44.66 -12.18 10.75
N LEU A 118 -45.39 -11.68 9.75
CA LEU A 118 -46.21 -12.51 8.87
C LEU A 118 -45.36 -13.39 7.96
N ALA A 119 -44.33 -12.83 7.32
CA ALA A 119 -43.43 -13.57 6.45
C ALA A 119 -42.76 -14.73 7.20
N ILE A 120 -42.24 -14.49 8.41
CA ILE A 120 -41.59 -15.54 9.20
C ILE A 120 -42.61 -16.57 9.72
N LYS A 121 -43.77 -16.12 10.21
CA LYS A 121 -44.80 -17.03 10.76
C LYS A 121 -45.34 -18.00 9.69
N HIS A 122 -45.48 -17.53 8.46
CA HIS A 122 -46.03 -18.30 7.34
C HIS A 122 -44.97 -18.69 6.30
N GLN A 123 -43.71 -18.81 6.75
CA GLN A 123 -42.55 -19.04 5.89
C GLN A 123 -42.75 -20.24 4.95
N GLN A 124 -43.17 -21.40 5.46
CA GLN A 124 -43.34 -22.63 4.67
C GLN A 124 -44.36 -22.44 3.54
N THR A 125 -45.50 -21.81 3.84
CA THR A 125 -46.55 -21.52 2.86
C THR A 125 -46.06 -20.57 1.77
N VAL A 126 -45.36 -19.50 2.16
CA VAL A 126 -44.78 -18.54 1.20
C VAL A 126 -43.75 -19.21 0.30
N GLN A 127 -42.88 -20.05 0.87
CA GLN A 127 -41.83 -20.77 0.13
C GLN A 127 -42.39 -21.74 -0.91
N GLN A 128 -43.57 -22.32 -0.66
CA GLN A 128 -44.23 -23.26 -1.59
C GLN A 128 -44.92 -22.56 -2.76
N ILE A 129 -45.43 -21.34 -2.55
CA ILE A 129 -46.28 -20.66 -3.53
C ILE A 129 -45.47 -19.65 -4.35
N ASP A 130 -44.94 -18.63 -3.67
CA ASP A 130 -44.17 -17.59 -4.33
C ASP A 130 -43.24 -16.91 -3.31
N VAL A 131 -41.98 -17.35 -3.32
CA VAL A 131 -40.95 -16.80 -2.46
C VAL A 131 -40.49 -15.40 -2.92
N THR A 132 -40.73 -15.03 -4.18
CA THR A 132 -40.24 -13.80 -4.78
C THR A 132 -40.88 -12.55 -4.17
N ILE A 133 -42.10 -12.69 -3.66
CA ILE A 133 -42.83 -11.63 -2.96
C ILE A 133 -42.04 -11.16 -1.73
N VAL A 134 -41.60 -12.10 -0.88
CA VAL A 134 -40.85 -11.74 0.32
C VAL A 134 -39.43 -11.33 -0.02
N THR A 135 -38.74 -12.05 -0.91
CA THR A 135 -37.34 -11.76 -1.24
C THR A 135 -37.19 -10.42 -1.97
N GLY A 136 -38.14 -10.04 -2.82
CA GLY A 136 -38.20 -8.72 -3.45
C GLY A 136 -38.35 -7.58 -2.44
N HIS A 137 -39.21 -7.74 -1.43
CA HIS A 137 -39.35 -6.76 -0.35
C HIS A 137 -38.15 -6.73 0.60
N VAL A 138 -37.49 -7.87 0.83
CA VAL A 138 -36.21 -7.93 1.56
C VAL A 138 -35.15 -7.10 0.84
N ALA A 139 -35.07 -7.19 -0.50
CA ALA A 139 -34.15 -6.36 -1.29
C ALA A 139 -34.44 -4.86 -1.11
N GLN A 140 -35.71 -4.47 -1.18
CA GLN A 140 -36.13 -3.07 -1.04
C GLN A 140 -35.92 -2.53 0.38
N LEU A 141 -36.20 -3.34 1.40
CA LEU A 141 -35.89 -3.00 2.80
C LEU A 141 -34.39 -2.83 3.01
N THR A 142 -33.57 -3.72 2.44
CA THR A 142 -32.10 -3.63 2.48
C THR A 142 -31.62 -2.32 1.87
N LYS A 143 -32.08 -1.98 0.65
CA LYS A 143 -31.75 -0.70 0.00
C LYS A 143 -32.18 0.51 0.82
N SER A 144 -33.39 0.45 1.40
CA SER A 144 -33.91 1.53 2.26
C SER A 144 -33.03 1.77 3.49
N ILE A 145 -32.59 0.71 4.15
CA ILE A 145 -31.68 0.80 5.30
C ILE A 145 -30.31 1.32 4.85
N SER A 146 -29.77 0.84 3.73
CA SER A 146 -28.50 1.34 3.16
C SER A 146 -28.55 2.85 2.91
N LEU A 147 -29.65 3.36 2.35
CA LEU A 147 -29.84 4.80 2.12
C LEU A 147 -29.93 5.58 3.43
N MET A 148 -30.58 5.03 4.45
CA MET A 148 -30.63 5.67 5.77
C MET A 148 -29.25 5.82 6.40
N LEU A 149 -28.36 4.84 6.19
CA LEU A 149 -27.01 4.83 6.76
C LEU A 149 -26.08 5.86 6.12
N LEU A 150 -26.40 6.46 4.97
CA LEU A 150 -25.54 7.46 4.32
C LEU A 150 -25.23 8.70 5.20
N PHE A 151 -25.88 8.86 6.35
CA PHE A 151 -25.55 9.91 7.31
C PHE A 151 -24.08 9.91 7.76
N TYR A 152 -23.39 8.76 7.73
CA TYR A 152 -21.97 8.73 8.11
C TYR A 152 -21.06 9.45 7.08
N GLN A 153 -21.56 9.70 5.87
CA GLN A 153 -20.82 10.41 4.81
C GLN A 153 -21.03 11.93 4.85
N ASP A 154 -22.03 12.42 5.58
CA ASP A 154 -22.40 13.83 5.64
C ASP A 154 -22.27 14.35 7.07
N THR A 155 -21.08 14.82 7.42
CA THR A 155 -20.75 15.41 8.73
C THR A 155 -21.49 16.73 9.00
N SER A 156 -22.17 17.31 8.01
CA SER A 156 -22.93 18.55 8.15
C SER A 156 -24.40 18.34 8.55
N ALA A 157 -24.93 17.14 8.34
CA ALA A 157 -26.33 16.83 8.64
C ALA A 157 -26.53 16.62 10.15
N GLN A 158 -27.54 17.28 10.73
CA GLN A 158 -27.93 17.00 12.11
C GLN A 158 -28.47 15.56 12.20
N ILE A 159 -27.69 14.67 12.80
CA ILE A 159 -28.02 13.24 12.88
C ILE A 159 -29.08 13.03 13.96
N ASP A 160 -30.27 12.61 13.55
CA ASP A 160 -31.37 12.28 14.45
C ASP A 160 -31.14 10.89 15.10
N GLU A 161 -30.96 10.88 16.41
CA GLU A 161 -30.84 9.66 17.24
C GLU A 161 -32.00 8.68 16.99
N LYS A 162 -33.21 9.20 16.75
CA LYS A 162 -34.38 8.38 16.44
C LYS A 162 -34.18 7.59 15.15
N LYS A 163 -33.53 8.19 14.14
CA LYS A 163 -33.23 7.53 12.86
C LYS A 163 -32.25 6.37 13.07
N ILE A 164 -31.22 6.53 13.89
CA ILE A 164 -30.27 5.46 14.26
C ILE A 164 -31.00 4.29 14.94
N ARG A 165 -31.90 4.58 15.89
CA ARG A 165 -32.70 3.56 16.56
C ARG A 165 -33.62 2.80 15.59
N VAL A 166 -34.21 3.50 14.61
CA VAL A 166 -35.02 2.89 13.55
C VAL A 166 -34.17 1.97 12.67
N VAL A 167 -33.00 2.43 12.22
CA VAL A 167 -32.05 1.60 11.47
C VAL A 167 -31.70 0.33 12.23
N GLY A 168 -31.30 0.44 13.50
CA GLY A 168 -30.95 -0.71 14.32
C GLY A 168 -32.11 -1.69 14.54
N PHE A 169 -33.34 -1.19 14.64
CA PHE A 169 -34.53 -2.06 14.70
C PHE A 169 -34.79 -2.77 13.37
N SER A 170 -34.70 -2.05 12.25
CA SER A 170 -34.92 -2.60 10.91
C SER A 170 -33.86 -3.63 10.53
N LEU A 171 -32.60 -3.44 10.93
CA LEU A 171 -31.54 -4.43 10.78
C LEU A 171 -31.87 -5.75 11.48
N LYS A 172 -32.46 -5.71 12.68
CA LYS A 172 -32.89 -6.92 13.41
C LYS A 172 -34.04 -7.66 12.71
N ILE A 173 -34.96 -6.93 12.06
CA ILE A 173 -36.01 -7.56 11.26
C ILE A 173 -35.40 -8.18 10.01
N LEU A 174 -34.54 -7.44 9.32
CA LEU A 174 -33.87 -7.90 8.11
C LEU A 174 -33.03 -9.16 8.38
N ASP A 175 -32.25 -9.21 9.46
CA ASP A 175 -31.46 -10.38 9.86
C ASP A 175 -32.33 -11.64 10.05
N LYS A 176 -33.50 -11.50 10.70
CA LYS A 176 -34.44 -12.60 10.88
C LYS A 176 -35.06 -13.06 9.56
N LEU A 177 -35.38 -12.12 8.66
CA LEU A 177 -35.90 -12.44 7.33
C LEU A 177 -34.85 -13.15 6.47
N LEU A 178 -33.62 -12.65 6.45
CA LEU A 178 -32.50 -13.29 5.74
C LEU A 178 -32.23 -14.69 6.29
N THR A 179 -32.34 -14.89 7.61
CA THR A 179 -32.23 -16.23 8.21
C THR A 179 -33.36 -17.15 7.76
N ALA A 180 -34.61 -16.67 7.74
CA ALA A 180 -35.78 -17.48 7.35
C ALA A 180 -35.78 -17.85 5.86
N TYR A 181 -35.25 -16.99 4.99
CA TYR A 181 -35.31 -17.16 3.54
C TYR A 181 -33.94 -17.42 2.89
N CYS A 182 -32.93 -17.82 3.66
CA CYS A 182 -31.53 -17.88 3.22
C CYS A 182 -31.29 -18.69 1.93
N SER A 183 -32.03 -19.78 1.72
CA SER A 183 -31.93 -20.65 0.55
C SER A 183 -32.54 -20.07 -0.73
N TYR A 184 -33.21 -18.93 -0.65
CA TYR A 184 -33.91 -18.29 -1.77
C TYR A 184 -33.36 -16.88 -2.08
N ILE A 185 -32.27 -16.49 -1.43
CA ILE A 185 -31.59 -15.23 -1.68
C ILE A 185 -30.68 -15.42 -2.90
N ASN A 186 -31.00 -14.71 -3.99
CA ASN A 186 -30.19 -14.71 -5.21
C ASN A 186 -29.06 -13.66 -5.17
N ASN A 187 -28.20 -13.64 -6.20
CA ASN A 187 -27.09 -12.70 -6.30
C ASN A 187 -27.52 -11.23 -6.25
N GLU A 188 -28.62 -10.83 -6.90
CA GLU A 188 -29.09 -9.44 -6.90
C GLU A 188 -29.42 -8.93 -5.49
N ILE A 189 -30.02 -9.79 -4.65
CA ILE A 189 -30.32 -9.46 -3.26
C ILE A 189 -29.03 -9.45 -2.43
N LEU A 190 -28.15 -10.44 -2.65
CA LEU A 190 -26.86 -10.49 -1.97
C LEU A 190 -26.03 -9.24 -2.22
N GLU A 191 -26.05 -8.66 -3.41
CA GLU A 191 -25.37 -7.40 -3.70
C GLU A 191 -25.88 -6.25 -2.82
N CYS A 192 -27.21 -6.17 -2.62
CA CYS A 192 -27.80 -5.18 -1.72
C CYS A 192 -27.36 -5.42 -0.27
N VAL A 193 -27.27 -6.69 0.14
CA VAL A 193 -26.83 -7.09 1.48
C VAL A 193 -25.34 -6.79 1.68
N ILE A 194 -24.50 -7.01 0.68
CA ILE A 194 -23.08 -6.67 0.70
C ILE A 194 -22.92 -5.16 0.82
N ASP A 195 -23.62 -4.38 0.00
CA ASP A 195 -23.62 -2.93 0.08
C ASP A 195 -24.02 -2.42 1.48
N LEU A 196 -25.05 -3.02 2.08
CA LEU A 196 -25.47 -2.72 3.45
C LEU A 196 -24.40 -3.10 4.48
N LEU A 197 -23.78 -4.28 4.35
CA LEU A 197 -22.68 -4.74 5.21
C LEU A 197 -21.52 -3.73 5.22
N LEU A 198 -21.11 -3.24 4.05
CA LEU A 198 -20.02 -2.24 3.95
C LEU A 198 -20.35 -1.00 4.80
N LYS A 199 -21.59 -0.50 4.68
CA LYS A 199 -22.08 0.68 5.41
C LYS A 199 -22.15 0.42 6.92
N ILE A 200 -22.56 -0.78 7.34
CA ILE A 200 -22.57 -1.17 8.76
C ILE A 200 -21.15 -1.17 9.32
N PHE A 201 -20.16 -1.71 8.60
CA PHE A 201 -18.76 -1.72 9.05
C PHE A 201 -18.15 -0.31 9.12
N ARG A 202 -18.55 0.61 8.23
CA ARG A 202 -18.17 2.04 8.32
C ARG A 202 -18.67 2.70 9.60
N CYS A 203 -19.75 2.19 10.19
CA CYS A 203 -20.27 2.67 11.47
C CYS A 203 -19.48 2.17 12.68
N SER A 204 -18.32 1.52 12.52
CA SER A 204 -17.50 1.13 13.67
C SER A 204 -17.07 2.36 14.50
N PRO A 205 -17.00 2.28 15.84
CA PRO A 205 -16.65 3.42 16.68
C PRO A 205 -15.33 4.07 16.31
N LEU A 206 -14.31 3.26 16.02
CA LEU A 206 -12.97 3.73 15.66
C LEU A 206 -12.92 4.37 14.26
N CYS A 207 -13.85 4.01 13.37
CA CYS A 207 -14.02 4.71 12.10
C CYS A 207 -14.74 6.05 12.28
N LEU A 208 -15.77 6.11 13.12
CA LEU A 208 -16.55 7.34 13.35
C LEU A 208 -15.79 8.42 14.12
N GLN A 209 -14.86 8.01 15.00
CA GLN A 209 -13.95 8.95 15.69
C GLN A 209 -13.10 9.78 14.71
N LYS A 210 -12.73 9.20 13.55
CA LYS A 210 -12.04 9.92 12.47
C LYS A 210 -12.87 11.10 11.96
N ASP A 211 -14.17 10.89 11.83
CA ASP A 211 -15.10 11.84 11.22
C ASP A 211 -15.64 12.88 12.23
N GLN A 212 -14.99 13.00 13.40
CA GLN A 212 -15.30 13.98 14.47
C GLN A 212 -16.73 13.91 15.01
N PHE A 213 -17.31 12.71 15.03
CA PHE A 213 -18.62 12.49 15.65
C PHE A 213 -18.53 12.67 17.17
N ASP A 214 -19.61 13.19 17.76
CA ASP A 214 -19.74 13.28 19.23
C ASP A 214 -19.74 11.88 19.86
N ASP A 215 -19.00 11.72 20.96
CA ASP A 215 -18.83 10.42 21.64
C ASP A 215 -20.15 9.78 22.04
N LYS A 216 -21.16 10.56 22.45
CA LYS A 216 -22.48 10.01 22.80
C LYS A 216 -23.20 9.47 21.57
N LEU A 217 -23.08 10.17 20.45
CA LEU A 217 -23.66 9.71 19.18
C LEU A 217 -22.98 8.42 18.69
N ILE A 218 -21.65 8.34 18.82
CA ILE A 218 -20.89 7.13 18.52
C ILE A 218 -21.37 5.95 19.38
N GLU A 219 -21.60 6.17 20.68
CA GLU A 219 -22.13 5.13 21.57
C GLU A 219 -23.51 4.62 21.11
N VAL A 220 -24.41 5.53 20.73
CA VAL A 220 -25.75 5.15 20.21
C VAL A 220 -25.61 4.34 18.92
N ILE A 221 -24.77 4.78 17.98
CA ILE A 221 -24.53 4.05 16.72
C ILE A 221 -23.96 2.65 17.01
N ASN A 222 -22.97 2.57 17.91
CA ASN A 222 -22.37 1.30 18.29
C ASN A 222 -23.41 0.33 18.86
N VAL A 223 -24.25 0.79 19.79
CA VAL A 223 -25.27 -0.02 20.46
C VAL A 223 -26.32 -0.54 19.48
N HIS A 224 -26.75 0.29 18.52
CA HIS A 224 -27.87 -0.03 17.65
C HIS A 224 -27.47 -0.64 16.29
N ILE A 225 -26.27 -0.35 15.79
CA ILE A 225 -25.83 -0.73 14.44
C ILE A 225 -24.59 -1.62 14.53
N SER A 226 -23.47 -1.10 15.04
CA SER A 226 -22.14 -1.72 14.87
C SER A 226 -22.00 -3.04 15.63
N LYS A 227 -22.58 -3.16 16.84
CA LYS A 227 -22.61 -4.43 17.59
C LYS A 227 -23.38 -5.56 16.87
N GLY A 228 -24.24 -5.21 15.93
CA GLY A 228 -25.00 -6.19 15.14
C GLY A 228 -24.26 -6.70 13.90
N ALA A 229 -23.12 -6.12 13.54
CA ALA A 229 -22.41 -6.41 12.30
C ALA A 229 -22.01 -7.89 12.18
N ASP A 230 -21.41 -8.45 13.23
CA ASP A 230 -20.97 -9.85 13.22
C ASP A 230 -22.14 -10.83 13.13
N ALA A 231 -23.23 -10.55 13.84
CA ALA A 231 -24.44 -11.37 13.77
C ALA A 231 -25.06 -11.34 12.37
N PHE A 232 -25.12 -10.15 11.76
CA PHE A 232 -25.62 -9.97 10.41
C PHE A 232 -24.75 -10.70 9.38
N LEU A 233 -23.41 -10.57 9.48
CA LEU A 233 -22.46 -11.30 8.65
C LEU A 233 -22.63 -12.83 8.81
N ASN A 234 -22.81 -13.31 10.04
CA ASN A 234 -23.06 -14.73 10.32
C ASN A 234 -24.32 -15.26 9.61
N THR A 235 -25.37 -14.45 9.51
CA THR A 235 -26.57 -14.79 8.76
C THR A 235 -26.30 -14.83 7.26
N THR A 236 -25.61 -13.83 6.70
CA THR A 236 -25.30 -13.77 5.27
C THR A 236 -24.44 -14.95 4.81
N PHE A 237 -23.49 -15.39 5.64
CA PHE A 237 -22.63 -16.56 5.38
C PHE A 237 -23.38 -17.89 5.23
N LYS A 238 -24.65 -17.98 5.64
CA LYS A 238 -25.47 -19.19 5.44
C LYS A 238 -25.88 -19.36 3.97
N SER A 239 -25.83 -18.31 3.16
CA SER A 239 -26.07 -18.40 1.72
C SER A 239 -24.85 -19.00 1.02
N SER A 240 -25.07 -20.02 0.18
CA SER A 240 -24.03 -20.66 -0.63
C SER A 240 -23.38 -19.67 -1.61
N ASP A 241 -24.16 -18.72 -2.10
CA ASP A 241 -23.77 -17.85 -3.22
C ASP A 241 -23.06 -16.59 -2.71
N PHE A 242 -23.02 -16.37 -1.38
CA PHE A 242 -22.41 -15.20 -0.77
C PHE A 242 -20.95 -15.03 -1.17
N LYS A 243 -20.16 -16.12 -1.24
CA LYS A 243 -18.77 -16.06 -1.68
C LYS A 243 -18.69 -15.40 -3.06
N GLN A 244 -19.36 -16.00 -4.05
CA GLN A 244 -19.30 -15.54 -5.43
C GLN A 244 -19.79 -14.09 -5.56
N ALA A 245 -20.94 -13.76 -4.97
CA ALA A 245 -21.49 -12.40 -4.99
C ALA A 245 -20.52 -11.37 -4.37
N PHE A 246 -19.80 -11.74 -3.31
CA PHE A 246 -18.83 -10.84 -2.65
C PHE A 246 -17.61 -10.52 -3.54
N PHE A 247 -17.07 -11.52 -4.26
CA PHE A 247 -15.99 -11.30 -5.21
C PHE A 247 -16.45 -10.50 -6.43
N GLU A 248 -17.63 -10.82 -6.98
CA GLU A 248 -18.22 -10.08 -8.10
C GLU A 248 -18.46 -8.61 -7.75
N TYR A 249 -18.98 -8.33 -6.54
CA TYR A 249 -19.19 -6.96 -6.06
C TYR A 249 -17.89 -6.15 -6.03
N GLY A 250 -16.76 -6.77 -5.65
CA GLY A 250 -15.45 -6.13 -5.58
C GLY A 250 -14.90 -5.65 -6.92
N THR A 251 -15.37 -6.21 -8.04
CA THR A 251 -14.91 -5.84 -9.39
C THR A 251 -15.51 -4.53 -9.92
N ARG A 252 -16.47 -3.95 -9.19
CA ARG A 252 -17.14 -2.70 -9.57
C ARG A 252 -16.25 -1.47 -9.37
N GLU A 253 -16.42 -0.48 -10.24
CA GLU A 253 -15.61 0.76 -10.20
C GLU A 253 -15.95 1.63 -8.98
N ASN A 254 -17.25 1.81 -8.68
CA ASN A 254 -17.75 2.74 -7.66
C ASN A 254 -18.14 2.05 -6.35
N ILE A 255 -17.18 1.39 -5.69
CA ILE A 255 -17.41 0.77 -4.37
C ILE A 255 -16.75 1.59 -3.26
N ASP A 256 -17.34 1.56 -2.05
CA ASP A 256 -16.70 2.05 -0.83
C ASP A 256 -15.50 1.16 -0.49
N LYS A 257 -14.30 1.53 -0.97
CA LYS A 257 -13.07 0.72 -0.85
C LYS A 257 -12.68 0.45 0.59
N LEU A 258 -12.89 1.41 1.49
CA LEU A 258 -12.65 1.22 2.93
C LEU A 258 -13.69 0.29 3.54
N GLY A 259 -14.99 0.50 3.27
CA GLY A 259 -16.05 -0.40 3.75
C GLY A 259 -15.86 -1.84 3.26
N TYR A 260 -15.41 -2.01 2.00
CA TYR A 260 -15.04 -3.29 1.43
C TYR A 260 -13.84 -3.92 2.13
N HIS A 261 -12.79 -3.13 2.43
CA HIS A 261 -11.63 -3.59 3.18
C HIS A 261 -11.99 -4.08 4.59
N LEU A 262 -12.80 -3.31 5.31
CA LEU A 262 -13.28 -3.68 6.65
C LEU A 262 -14.09 -4.98 6.62
N SER A 263 -14.87 -5.18 5.56
CA SER A 263 -15.62 -6.42 5.33
C SER A 263 -14.70 -7.59 5.03
N ILE A 264 -13.64 -7.40 4.23
CA ILE A 264 -12.61 -8.42 3.97
C ILE A 264 -11.97 -8.87 5.29
N VAL A 265 -11.53 -7.94 6.13
CA VAL A 265 -10.95 -8.26 7.46
C VAL A 265 -11.95 -9.01 8.34
N SER A 266 -13.21 -8.57 8.38
CA SER A 266 -14.26 -9.22 9.18
C SER A 266 -14.59 -10.64 8.69
N ILE A 267 -14.62 -10.84 7.36
CA ILE A 267 -14.76 -12.15 6.72
C ILE A 267 -13.58 -13.05 7.11
N MET A 268 -12.34 -12.57 6.99
CA MET A 268 -11.16 -13.36 7.37
C MET A 268 -11.20 -13.76 8.85
N ASN A 269 -11.56 -12.84 9.74
CA ASN A 269 -11.70 -13.13 11.17
C ASN A 269 -12.79 -14.16 11.47
N LYS A 270 -13.90 -14.13 10.72
CA LYS A 270 -14.94 -15.16 10.81
C LYS A 270 -14.43 -16.52 10.34
N LEU A 271 -13.69 -16.57 9.23
CA LEU A 271 -13.13 -17.81 8.68
C LEU A 271 -12.15 -18.50 9.65
N LEU A 272 -11.40 -17.73 10.46
CA LEU A 272 -10.51 -18.27 11.50
C LEU A 272 -11.23 -19.15 12.52
N GLY A 273 -12.52 -18.90 12.78
CA GLY A 273 -13.36 -19.67 13.70
C GLY A 273 -14.20 -20.78 13.04
N MET A 274 -14.07 -20.99 11.73
CA MET A 274 -14.85 -21.98 10.97
C MET A 274 -14.08 -23.30 10.80
N SER A 275 -14.74 -24.33 10.26
CA SER A 275 -14.07 -25.58 9.94
C SER A 275 -13.06 -25.39 8.79
N HIS A 276 -12.02 -26.22 8.78
CA HIS A 276 -10.98 -26.19 7.75
C HIS A 276 -11.56 -26.28 6.32
N GLU A 277 -12.49 -27.20 6.07
CA GLU A 277 -13.12 -27.36 4.75
C GLU A 277 -13.77 -26.06 4.27
N GLN A 278 -14.52 -25.38 5.15
CA GLN A 278 -15.18 -24.11 4.82
C GLN A 278 -14.17 -23.00 4.61
N SER A 279 -13.16 -22.90 5.47
CA SER A 279 -12.08 -21.91 5.34
C SER A 279 -11.31 -22.07 4.02
N CYS A 280 -10.97 -23.31 3.65
CA CYS A 280 -10.29 -23.65 2.40
C CYS A 280 -11.04 -23.18 1.16
N THR A 281 -12.38 -23.27 1.15
CA THR A 281 -13.15 -22.78 0.00
C THR A 281 -12.97 -21.28 -0.23
N TRP A 282 -12.61 -20.50 0.78
CA TRP A 282 -12.38 -19.05 0.67
C TRP A 282 -10.91 -18.70 0.46
N THR A 283 -9.99 -19.49 1.01
CA THR A 283 -8.55 -19.19 1.00
C THR A 283 -7.83 -19.81 -0.21
N LEU A 284 -8.27 -20.98 -0.69
CA LEU A 284 -7.65 -21.73 -1.78
C LEU A 284 -8.56 -21.74 -3.03
N GLY A 285 -7.99 -21.48 -4.20
CA GLY A 285 -8.68 -21.46 -5.51
C GLY A 285 -8.52 -20.16 -6.29
N ASP A 286 -9.15 -20.06 -7.47
CA ASP A 286 -9.03 -18.91 -8.38
C ASP A 286 -9.51 -17.59 -7.75
N GLN A 287 -10.51 -17.66 -6.87
CA GLN A 287 -10.99 -16.55 -6.07
C GLN A 287 -10.63 -16.79 -4.60
N SER A 288 -9.48 -16.23 -4.20
CA SER A 288 -8.95 -16.29 -2.85
C SER A 288 -9.18 -14.97 -2.10
N ILE A 289 -9.69 -15.05 -0.87
CA ILE A 289 -9.86 -13.88 0.01
C ILE A 289 -8.51 -13.25 0.39
N ILE A 290 -7.45 -14.07 0.43
CA ILE A 290 -6.09 -13.62 0.71
C ILE A 290 -5.58 -12.78 -0.47
N ASP A 291 -5.72 -13.28 -1.70
CA ASP A 291 -5.36 -12.53 -2.92
C ASP A 291 -6.15 -11.21 -3.03
N LEU A 292 -7.44 -11.25 -2.65
CA LEU A 292 -8.29 -10.07 -2.59
C LEU A 292 -7.82 -9.06 -1.53
N ALA A 293 -7.43 -9.51 -0.34
CA ALA A 293 -6.92 -8.64 0.72
C ALA A 293 -5.62 -7.92 0.30
N PHE A 294 -4.69 -8.67 -0.32
CA PHE A 294 -3.49 -8.08 -0.90
C PHE A 294 -3.80 -7.07 -2.01
N THR A 295 -4.78 -7.35 -2.85
CA THR A 295 -5.17 -6.41 -3.91
C THR A 295 -5.81 -5.16 -3.32
N ASN A 296 -6.74 -5.32 -2.37
CA ASN A 296 -7.56 -4.24 -1.87
C ASN A 296 -6.81 -3.25 -0.97
N ILE A 297 -5.74 -3.69 -0.31
CA ILE A 297 -4.95 -2.82 0.57
C ILE A 297 -4.37 -1.59 -0.16
N ASN A 298 -4.13 -1.71 -1.47
CA ASN A 298 -3.66 -0.60 -2.30
C ASN A 298 -4.70 0.52 -2.47
N TYR A 299 -6.00 0.21 -2.36
CA TYR A 299 -7.07 1.21 -2.49
C TYR A 299 -7.31 2.01 -1.21
N ILE A 300 -6.78 1.56 -0.07
CA ILE A 300 -6.94 2.23 1.24
C ILE A 300 -5.63 2.84 1.75
N GLN A 301 -4.71 3.15 0.83
CA GLN A 301 -3.42 3.76 1.17
C GLN A 301 -3.56 5.06 1.97
N GLU A 302 -4.58 5.87 1.67
CA GLU A 302 -4.80 7.12 2.39
C GLU A 302 -5.07 6.86 3.87
N GLU A 303 -5.97 5.92 4.16
CA GLU A 303 -6.32 5.53 5.52
C GLU A 303 -5.14 4.92 6.28
N ILE A 304 -4.30 4.14 5.60
CA ILE A 304 -3.09 3.55 6.20
C ILE A 304 -2.08 4.63 6.54
N CYS A 305 -1.78 5.55 5.62
CA CYS A 305 -0.81 6.63 5.84
C CYS A 305 -1.25 7.60 6.94
N VAL A 306 -2.53 7.96 6.98
CA VAL A 306 -3.06 8.88 8.01
C VAL A 306 -3.17 8.20 9.37
N GLY A 307 -3.47 6.90 9.43
CA GLY A 307 -3.42 6.10 10.67
C GLY A 307 -4.54 6.38 11.68
N GLU A 308 -5.56 7.16 11.30
CA GLU A 308 -6.72 7.49 12.16
C GLU A 308 -7.75 6.35 12.23
N ALA A 309 -7.94 5.61 11.14
CA ALA A 309 -8.83 4.46 11.12
C ALA A 309 -8.14 3.28 11.82
N ARG A 310 -8.72 2.83 12.94
CA ARG A 310 -8.20 1.72 13.73
C ARG A 310 -9.26 0.63 13.89
N LEU A 311 -8.80 -0.57 14.19
CA LEU A 311 -9.64 -1.70 14.53
C LEU A 311 -9.33 -2.17 15.96
N PRO A 312 -10.30 -2.84 16.63
CA PRO A 312 -10.01 -3.51 17.89
C PRO A 312 -8.93 -4.56 17.65
N GLY A 313 -7.76 -4.40 18.29
CA GLY A 313 -6.68 -5.36 18.23
C GLY A 313 -6.90 -6.54 19.17
N VAL A 314 -6.25 -7.66 18.90
CA VAL A 314 -6.23 -8.84 19.79
C VAL A 314 -5.42 -8.49 21.03
N HIS A 315 -5.93 -8.84 22.21
CA HIS A 315 -5.29 -8.63 23.51
C HIS A 315 -5.35 -9.90 24.32
N ASP A 316 -4.24 -10.22 25.00
CA ASP A 316 -4.19 -11.28 25.99
C ASP A 316 -5.08 -10.95 27.19
N ILE A 317 -5.53 -11.98 27.90
CA ILE A 317 -6.43 -11.83 29.05
C ILE A 317 -5.73 -11.00 30.13
N GLY A 318 -6.19 -9.76 30.34
CA GLY A 318 -5.69 -8.84 31.37
C GLY A 318 -5.02 -7.57 30.86
N GLU A 319 -4.76 -7.44 29.55
CA GLU A 319 -4.19 -6.22 28.98
C GLU A 319 -5.26 -5.20 28.52
N ARG A 320 -4.89 -3.91 28.48
CA ARG A 320 -5.76 -2.86 27.91
C ARG A 320 -5.99 -3.14 26.43
N GLN A 321 -7.22 -2.90 25.97
CA GLN A 321 -7.60 -3.08 24.58
C GLN A 321 -6.70 -2.26 23.65
N ARG A 322 -5.81 -2.94 22.91
CA ARG A 322 -4.89 -2.30 21.97
C ARG A 322 -5.65 -2.02 20.67
N SER A 323 -5.56 -0.80 20.15
CA SER A 323 -6.07 -0.47 18.81
C SER A 323 -5.03 -0.88 17.77
N ALA A 324 -5.42 -1.66 16.76
CA ALA A 324 -4.56 -2.02 15.62
C ALA A 324 -4.82 -1.07 14.45
N SER A 325 -3.78 -0.73 13.69
CA SER A 325 -3.93 -0.07 12.39
C SER A 325 -4.63 -0.99 11.38
N LEU A 326 -5.16 -0.42 10.29
CA LEU A 326 -5.74 -1.22 9.19
C LEU A 326 -4.71 -2.20 8.60
N TYR A 327 -3.45 -1.77 8.48
CA TYR A 327 -2.37 -2.62 7.98
C TYR A 327 -2.13 -3.82 8.91
N GLU A 328 -1.94 -3.58 10.20
CA GLU A 328 -1.71 -4.64 11.20
C GLU A 328 -2.90 -5.61 11.29
N ALA A 329 -4.13 -5.08 11.33
CA ALA A 329 -5.32 -5.93 11.39
C ALA A 329 -5.41 -6.84 10.15
N THR A 330 -5.11 -6.31 8.97
CA THR A 330 -5.08 -7.10 7.73
C THR A 330 -3.99 -8.17 7.76
N LEU A 331 -2.77 -7.79 8.17
CA LEU A 331 -1.63 -8.70 8.28
C LEU A 331 -1.93 -9.85 9.24
N VAL A 332 -2.47 -9.55 10.43
CA VAL A 332 -2.80 -10.54 11.45
C VAL A 332 -3.86 -11.51 10.95
N SER A 333 -4.93 -11.03 10.32
CA SER A 333 -5.98 -11.89 9.75
C SER A 333 -5.43 -12.80 8.64
N ILE A 334 -4.59 -12.28 7.74
CA ILE A 334 -3.93 -13.08 6.69
C ILE A 334 -3.02 -14.15 7.32
N CYS A 335 -2.16 -13.76 8.25
CA CYS A 335 -1.24 -14.67 8.94
C CYS A 335 -1.99 -15.77 9.70
N GLY A 336 -3.09 -15.42 10.36
CA GLY A 336 -3.98 -16.38 11.01
C GLY A 336 -4.53 -17.41 10.03
N LEU A 337 -5.03 -16.98 8.86
CA LEU A 337 -5.59 -17.90 7.88
C LEU A 337 -4.51 -18.81 7.28
N ILE A 338 -3.34 -18.25 6.95
CA ILE A 338 -2.21 -19.02 6.43
C ILE A 338 -1.76 -20.09 7.42
N SER A 339 -1.78 -19.79 8.72
CA SER A 339 -1.41 -20.77 9.76
C SER A 339 -2.34 -21.99 9.85
N GLN A 340 -3.55 -21.90 9.29
CA GLN A 340 -4.52 -23.00 9.25
C GLN A 340 -4.42 -23.83 7.95
N ILE A 341 -3.61 -23.41 6.98
CA ILE A 341 -3.48 -24.08 5.68
C ILE A 341 -2.46 -25.23 5.79
N PRO A 342 -2.82 -26.46 5.36
CA PRO A 342 -1.93 -27.61 5.40
C PRO A 342 -0.88 -27.53 4.29
N ALA A 343 0.18 -28.34 4.40
CA ALA A 343 1.34 -28.29 3.52
C ALA A 343 0.96 -28.47 2.03
N GLU A 344 -0.05 -29.29 1.74
CA GLU A 344 -0.51 -29.57 0.37
C GLU A 344 -1.12 -28.35 -0.31
N GLY A 345 -1.69 -27.41 0.45
CA GLY A 345 -2.29 -26.18 -0.08
C GLY A 345 -1.33 -24.99 -0.10
N PHE A 346 -0.15 -25.13 0.50
CA PHE A 346 0.74 -23.99 0.76
C PHE A 346 1.35 -23.39 -0.51
N TYR A 347 1.58 -24.20 -1.55
CA TYR A 347 2.12 -23.71 -2.84
C TYR A 347 1.26 -22.60 -3.46
N ALA A 348 -0.06 -22.64 -3.27
CA ALA A 348 -0.97 -21.61 -3.78
C ALA A 348 -0.73 -20.27 -3.08
N ILE A 349 -0.42 -20.31 -1.78
CA ILE A 349 -0.06 -19.12 -1.00
C ILE A 349 1.28 -18.56 -1.45
N GLU A 350 2.29 -19.39 -1.70
CA GLU A 350 3.58 -18.95 -2.22
C GLU A 350 3.43 -18.21 -3.56
N LEU A 351 2.55 -18.68 -4.44
CA LEU A 351 2.23 -18.01 -5.70
C LEU A 351 1.55 -16.65 -5.50
N ILE A 352 0.58 -16.56 -4.58
CA ILE A 352 -0.07 -15.28 -4.23
C ILE A 352 0.94 -14.30 -3.65
N LEU A 353 1.78 -14.75 -2.72
CA LEU A 353 2.82 -13.92 -2.12
C LEU A 353 3.79 -13.42 -3.19
N LEU A 354 4.25 -14.29 -4.08
CA LEU A 354 5.18 -13.90 -5.15
C LEU A 354 4.53 -12.91 -6.14
N LYS A 355 3.27 -13.14 -6.52
CA LYS A 355 2.47 -12.23 -7.37
C LYS A 355 2.44 -10.83 -6.79
N HIS A 356 2.14 -10.69 -5.49
CA HIS A 356 2.03 -9.39 -4.85
C HIS A 356 3.37 -8.77 -4.49
N LEU A 357 4.38 -9.58 -4.14
CA LEU A 357 5.74 -9.12 -3.86
C LEU A 357 6.36 -8.44 -5.09
N LEU A 358 6.18 -9.06 -6.26
CA LEU A 358 6.66 -8.56 -7.54
C LEU A 358 5.64 -7.66 -8.25
N GLY A 359 4.61 -7.20 -7.53
CA GLY A 359 3.69 -6.20 -8.02
C GLY A 359 4.31 -4.80 -7.91
N SER A 360 3.91 -3.90 -8.80
CA SER A 360 4.34 -2.49 -8.79
C SER A 360 3.62 -1.63 -7.74
N GLN A 361 3.03 -2.26 -6.73
CA GLN A 361 2.14 -1.65 -5.74
C GLN A 361 2.73 -1.77 -4.34
N LEU A 362 3.10 -0.63 -3.75
CA LEU A 362 3.86 -0.57 -2.49
C LEU A 362 3.23 -1.38 -1.35
N TRP A 363 1.94 -1.18 -1.07
CA TRP A 363 1.30 -1.75 0.12
C TRP A 363 1.11 -3.26 0.02
N SER A 364 0.70 -3.77 -1.14
CA SER A 364 0.62 -5.22 -1.37
C SER A 364 1.99 -5.88 -1.31
N SER A 365 3.03 -5.25 -1.86
CA SER A 365 4.38 -5.80 -1.84
C SER A 365 4.98 -5.84 -0.43
N LEU A 366 4.77 -4.77 0.36
CA LEU A 366 5.15 -4.75 1.78
C LEU A 366 4.38 -5.79 2.60
N LEU A 367 3.05 -5.85 2.43
CA LEU A 367 2.21 -6.83 3.12
C LEU A 367 2.66 -8.26 2.78
N SER A 368 3.03 -8.51 1.52
CA SER A 368 3.51 -9.83 1.08
C SER A 368 4.84 -10.16 1.74
N ALA A 369 5.80 -9.22 1.76
CA ALA A 369 7.08 -9.41 2.43
C ALA A 369 6.92 -9.68 3.94
N ASP A 370 6.03 -8.96 4.62
CA ASP A 370 5.75 -9.16 6.04
C ASP A 370 5.08 -10.51 6.32
N THR A 371 4.14 -10.91 5.46
CA THR A 371 3.49 -12.23 5.53
C THR A 371 4.51 -13.34 5.31
N TRP A 372 5.46 -13.17 4.38
CA TRP A 372 6.53 -14.14 4.14
C TRP A 372 7.47 -14.27 5.35
N CYS A 373 7.80 -13.15 6.00
CA CYS A 373 8.54 -13.16 7.26
C CYS A 373 7.78 -13.87 8.39
N PHE A 374 6.45 -13.72 8.47
CA PHE A 374 5.64 -14.48 9.41
C PHE A 374 5.73 -15.98 9.14
N VAL A 375 5.51 -16.41 7.88
CA VAL A 375 5.65 -17.81 7.46
C VAL A 375 7.00 -18.37 7.87
N ALA A 376 8.09 -17.65 7.63
CA ALA A 376 9.43 -18.09 7.98
C ALA A 376 9.68 -18.21 9.49
N ARG A 377 8.96 -17.44 10.32
CA ARG A 377 9.05 -17.51 11.79
C ARG A 377 8.29 -18.68 12.38
N ILE A 378 7.15 -19.04 11.79
CA ILE A 378 6.32 -20.16 12.26
C ILE A 378 6.68 -21.50 11.59
N GLY A 379 7.27 -21.44 10.40
CA GLY A 379 7.69 -22.59 9.62
C GLY A 379 9.02 -23.18 10.08
N SER A 380 9.49 -24.20 9.37
CA SER A 380 10.78 -24.82 9.65
C SER A 380 11.95 -23.97 9.13
N SER A 381 13.13 -24.12 9.73
CA SER A 381 14.33 -23.42 9.27
C SER A 381 14.71 -23.83 7.83
N GLU A 382 14.41 -25.08 7.43
CA GLU A 382 14.63 -25.57 6.07
C GLU A 382 13.71 -24.87 5.06
N LEU A 383 12.45 -24.63 5.43
CA LEU A 383 11.50 -23.88 4.59
C LEU A 383 12.00 -22.45 4.37
N CYS A 384 12.43 -21.77 5.43
CA CYS A 384 13.00 -20.43 5.33
C CYS A 384 14.24 -20.42 4.42
N ALA A 385 15.15 -21.40 4.57
CA ALA A 385 16.34 -21.51 3.72
C ALA A 385 15.97 -21.75 2.24
N SER A 386 14.98 -22.59 1.97
CA SER A 386 14.44 -22.83 0.62
C SER A 386 13.87 -21.55 0.00
N HIS A 387 13.09 -20.78 0.76
CA HIS A 387 12.56 -19.48 0.32
C HIS A 387 13.66 -18.49 -0.02
N VAL A 388 14.69 -18.36 0.84
CA VAL A 388 15.84 -17.48 0.54
C VAL A 388 16.53 -17.92 -0.76
N LYS A 389 16.78 -19.23 -0.94
CA LYS A 389 17.40 -19.77 -2.15
C LYS A 389 16.57 -19.48 -3.41
N TYR A 390 15.25 -19.65 -3.33
CA TYR A 390 14.34 -19.36 -4.42
C TYR A 390 14.30 -17.87 -4.77
N LEU A 391 14.14 -17.00 -3.77
CA LEU A 391 14.06 -15.56 -3.97
C LEU A 391 15.38 -14.96 -4.50
N LEU A 392 16.53 -15.52 -4.12
CA LEU A 392 17.83 -15.15 -4.72
C LEU A 392 17.89 -15.49 -6.22
N LYS A 393 17.32 -16.61 -6.65
CA LYS A 393 17.22 -16.94 -8.09
C LYS A 393 16.29 -15.96 -8.83
N VAL A 394 15.18 -15.60 -8.22
CA VAL A 394 14.25 -14.58 -8.76
C VAL A 394 14.96 -13.24 -8.89
N HIS A 395 15.70 -12.82 -7.85
CA HIS A 395 16.51 -11.60 -7.87
C HIS A 395 17.53 -11.62 -9.02
N ALA A 396 18.29 -12.71 -9.16
CA ALA A 396 19.26 -12.89 -10.24
C ALA A 396 18.63 -12.74 -11.63
N ALA A 397 17.43 -13.29 -11.85
CA ALA A 397 16.71 -13.18 -13.11
C ALA A 397 16.21 -11.74 -13.39
N LEU A 398 15.96 -10.95 -12.36
CA LEU A 398 15.45 -9.58 -12.44
C LEU A 398 16.56 -8.52 -12.31
N MET A 399 17.83 -8.92 -12.31
CA MET A 399 19.00 -8.03 -12.13
C MET A 399 19.12 -6.87 -13.12
N LYS A 400 18.39 -6.87 -14.23
CA LYS A 400 18.33 -5.74 -15.18
C LYS A 400 17.40 -4.61 -14.70
N ARG A 401 16.57 -4.84 -13.68
CA ARG A 401 15.57 -3.92 -13.14
C ARG A 401 15.95 -3.35 -11.76
N ARG A 402 17.25 -3.22 -11.46
CA ARG A 402 17.76 -2.96 -10.09
C ARG A 402 17.10 -1.79 -9.34
N ASN A 403 16.65 -0.76 -10.06
CA ASN A 403 16.06 0.44 -9.46
C ASN A 403 14.53 0.39 -9.37
N SER A 404 13.90 -0.76 -9.64
CA SER A 404 12.45 -0.91 -9.53
C SER A 404 12.03 -1.19 -8.08
N LEU A 405 10.80 -0.79 -7.73
CA LEU A 405 10.24 -0.99 -6.39
C LEU A 405 10.25 -2.47 -5.98
N GLU A 406 9.91 -3.34 -6.93
CA GLU A 406 9.87 -4.79 -6.76
C GLU A 406 11.23 -5.34 -6.33
N MET A 407 12.32 -4.85 -6.95
CA MET A 407 13.67 -5.27 -6.62
C MET A 407 14.08 -4.80 -5.23
N ILE A 408 13.77 -3.55 -4.86
CA ILE A 408 14.07 -3.01 -3.53
C ILE A 408 13.36 -3.80 -2.43
N ILE A 409 12.08 -4.12 -2.62
CA ILE A 409 11.29 -4.90 -1.65
C ILE A 409 11.80 -6.35 -1.60
N LEU A 410 12.11 -6.95 -2.73
CA LEU A 410 12.68 -8.30 -2.81
C LEU A 410 14.02 -8.38 -2.06
N GLU A 411 14.93 -7.44 -2.28
CA GLU A 411 16.22 -7.37 -1.58
C GLU A 411 16.06 -7.21 -0.07
N ASN A 412 15.10 -6.39 0.36
CA ASN A 412 14.77 -6.22 1.76
C ASN A 412 14.24 -7.53 2.36
N LEU A 413 13.30 -8.19 1.68
CA LEU A 413 12.73 -9.46 2.12
C LEU A 413 13.80 -10.55 2.25
N ILE A 414 14.63 -10.75 1.21
CA ILE A 414 15.70 -11.76 1.24
C ILE A 414 16.61 -11.51 2.44
N GLY A 415 16.96 -10.25 2.68
CA GLY A 415 17.76 -9.84 3.84
C GLY A 415 17.13 -10.22 5.19
N ARG A 416 15.85 -9.89 5.36
CA ARG A 416 15.08 -10.20 6.57
C ARG A 416 14.96 -11.70 6.78
N LEU A 417 14.61 -12.47 5.74
CA LEU A 417 14.52 -13.93 5.83
C LEU A 417 15.87 -14.57 6.14
N TYR A 418 16.94 -14.13 5.47
CA TYR A 418 18.28 -14.62 5.75
C TYR A 418 18.69 -14.35 7.20
N SER A 419 18.29 -13.21 7.77
CA SER A 419 18.57 -12.89 9.19
C SER A 419 17.83 -13.76 10.21
N LEU A 420 16.76 -14.46 9.80
CA LEU A 420 16.05 -15.43 10.65
C LEU A 420 16.77 -16.79 10.73
N LEU A 421 17.68 -17.08 9.80
CA LEU A 421 18.41 -18.34 9.75
C LEU A 421 19.56 -18.38 10.78
N SER A 422 19.85 -19.58 11.28
CA SER A 422 21.02 -19.83 12.13
C SER A 422 22.33 -19.46 11.43
N GLU A 423 23.40 -19.19 12.19
CA GLU A 423 24.72 -18.87 11.60
C GLU A 423 25.23 -19.97 10.67
N ASP A 424 25.03 -21.24 11.06
CA ASP A 424 25.48 -22.40 10.30
C ASP A 424 24.68 -22.55 8.99
N THR A 425 23.35 -22.46 9.05
CA THR A 425 22.51 -22.51 7.86
C THR A 425 22.82 -21.36 6.90
N ARG A 426 23.07 -20.16 7.43
CA ARG A 426 23.51 -18.99 6.65
C ARG A 426 24.84 -19.24 5.95
N HIS A 427 25.76 -19.95 6.59
CA HIS A 427 27.04 -20.34 6.03
C HIS A 427 26.84 -21.35 4.90
N ASP A 428 26.15 -22.45 5.16
CA ASP A 428 25.95 -23.55 4.20
C ASP A 428 25.23 -23.06 2.93
N LEU A 429 24.20 -22.23 3.09
CA LEU A 429 23.48 -21.64 1.96
C LEU A 429 24.40 -20.87 1.02
N MET A 430 25.37 -20.11 1.56
CA MET A 430 26.31 -19.32 0.76
C MET A 430 27.40 -20.16 0.11
N ILE A 431 27.74 -21.29 0.70
CA ILE A 431 28.67 -22.24 0.10
C ILE A 431 28.01 -22.99 -1.08
N GLU A 432 26.71 -23.27 -0.99
CA GLU A 432 25.92 -23.90 -2.05
C GLU A 432 25.62 -23.02 -3.27
N ILE A 433 25.75 -21.69 -3.16
CA ILE A 433 25.60 -20.81 -4.32
C ILE A 433 26.85 -20.96 -5.20
N ASP A 434 26.71 -21.81 -6.21
CA ASP A 434 27.77 -22.24 -7.12
C ASP A 434 28.25 -21.11 -8.05
N ASP A 435 27.39 -20.12 -8.32
CA ASP A 435 27.66 -19.00 -9.23
C ASP A 435 28.16 -17.77 -8.47
N LEU A 436 29.39 -17.86 -7.94
CA LEU A 436 30.07 -16.76 -7.23
C LEU A 436 30.46 -15.60 -8.16
N GLU A 437 30.53 -15.85 -9.47
CA GLU A 437 30.83 -14.85 -10.50
C GLU A 437 29.63 -13.93 -10.77
N ASN A 438 28.42 -14.38 -10.46
CA ASN A 438 27.21 -13.56 -10.56
C ASN A 438 26.98 -12.73 -9.29
N PRO A 439 26.82 -11.40 -9.40
CA PRO A 439 26.64 -10.53 -8.23
C PRO A 439 25.28 -10.66 -7.53
N SER A 440 24.46 -11.67 -7.81
CA SER A 440 23.16 -11.88 -7.16
C SER A 440 23.27 -12.02 -5.62
N TRP A 441 24.37 -12.58 -5.12
CA TRP A 441 24.64 -12.67 -3.68
C TRP A 441 25.04 -11.33 -3.05
N THR A 442 25.42 -10.31 -3.84
CA THR A 442 25.91 -9.04 -3.31
C THR A 442 24.85 -8.28 -2.51
N GLU A 443 23.57 -8.56 -2.71
CA GLU A 443 22.50 -7.90 -1.96
C GLU A 443 22.27 -8.48 -0.56
N VAL A 444 22.52 -9.77 -0.38
CA VAL A 444 22.57 -10.38 0.97
C VAL A 444 23.90 -10.17 1.66
N ALA A 445 24.91 -9.63 0.96
CA ALA A 445 26.26 -9.50 1.49
C ALA A 445 26.35 -8.67 2.78
N ARG A 446 25.44 -7.69 2.97
CA ARG A 446 25.35 -6.92 4.21
C ARG A 446 25.00 -7.77 5.44
N PHE A 447 24.29 -8.88 5.25
CA PHE A 447 23.85 -9.78 6.33
C PHE A 447 24.74 -11.01 6.51
N LEU A 448 25.78 -11.17 5.69
CA LEU A 448 26.67 -12.32 5.76
C LEU A 448 27.39 -12.38 7.12
N PRO A 449 27.42 -13.56 7.78
CA PRO A 449 28.25 -13.79 8.95
C PRO A 449 29.73 -13.47 8.64
N PRO A 450 30.52 -12.97 9.62
CA PRO A 450 31.95 -12.72 9.45
C PRO A 450 32.71 -13.93 8.90
N LYS A 451 32.39 -15.13 9.41
CA LYS A 451 32.94 -16.42 8.95
C LYS A 451 32.68 -16.66 7.46
N THR A 452 31.49 -16.35 6.99
CA THR A 452 31.12 -16.49 5.57
C THR A 452 31.82 -15.45 4.71
N LYS A 453 31.92 -14.19 5.17
CA LYS A 453 32.68 -13.14 4.47
C LYS A 453 34.15 -13.55 4.31
N SER A 454 34.80 -14.11 5.32
CA SER A 454 36.21 -14.55 5.22
C SER A 454 36.41 -15.70 4.22
N VAL A 455 35.46 -16.65 4.14
CA VAL A 455 35.54 -17.74 3.17
C VAL A 455 35.33 -17.23 1.74
N LEU A 456 34.38 -16.33 1.53
CA LEU A 456 34.16 -15.70 0.22
C LEU A 456 35.36 -14.85 -0.21
N GLN A 457 35.96 -14.08 0.70
CA GLN A 457 37.21 -13.36 0.42
C GLN A 457 38.33 -14.29 -0.01
N THR A 458 38.44 -15.48 0.60
CA THR A 458 39.46 -16.47 0.25
C THR A 458 39.19 -17.07 -1.15
N ARG A 459 37.93 -17.40 -1.45
CA ARG A 459 37.52 -17.92 -2.76
C ARG A 459 37.71 -16.89 -3.88
N LEU A 460 37.42 -15.62 -3.60
CA LEU A 460 37.51 -14.50 -4.55
C LEU A 460 38.86 -13.76 -4.48
N ALA A 461 39.87 -14.33 -3.81
CA ALA A 461 41.13 -13.65 -3.57
C ALA A 461 41.84 -13.22 -4.87
N SER A 462 41.79 -14.05 -5.91
CA SER A 462 42.36 -13.70 -7.23
C SER A 462 41.72 -12.44 -7.81
N VAL A 463 40.39 -12.37 -7.80
CA VAL A 463 39.60 -11.24 -8.30
C VAL A 463 39.81 -9.98 -7.45
N LEU A 464 39.83 -10.12 -6.12
CA LEU A 464 40.03 -9.00 -5.20
C LEU A 464 41.46 -8.43 -5.26
N ASN A 465 42.45 -9.26 -5.57
CA ASN A 465 43.85 -8.81 -5.75
C ASN A 465 44.06 -8.02 -7.05
N GLU A 466 43.14 -8.10 -8.02
CA GLU A 466 43.22 -7.33 -9.26
C GLU A 466 42.85 -5.85 -9.09
N ILE A 467 42.22 -5.47 -7.97
CA ILE A 467 41.68 -4.11 -7.75
C ILE A 467 42.72 -3.01 -8.01
N PRO A 468 43.95 -3.07 -7.46
CA PRO A 468 44.97 -2.05 -7.74
C PRO A 468 45.43 -2.00 -9.19
N SER A 469 45.60 -3.16 -9.84
CA SER A 469 45.94 -3.19 -11.25
C SER A 469 44.83 -2.64 -12.14
N THR A 470 43.56 -2.95 -11.85
CA THR A 470 42.41 -2.43 -12.61
C THR A 470 42.24 -0.93 -12.43
N PHE A 471 42.56 -0.38 -11.25
CA PHE A 471 42.57 1.08 -11.05
C PHE A 471 43.65 1.77 -11.90
N ILE A 472 44.88 1.22 -11.90
CA ILE A 472 45.97 1.73 -12.73
C ILE A 472 45.63 1.61 -14.22
N GLU A 473 45.00 0.50 -14.63
CA GLU A 473 44.52 0.29 -15.99
C GLU A 473 43.44 1.29 -16.38
N LEU A 474 42.49 1.59 -15.49
CA LEU A 474 41.47 2.62 -15.71
C LEU A 474 42.09 4.01 -15.89
N GLN A 475 43.12 4.35 -15.09
CA GLN A 475 43.85 5.61 -15.25
C GLN A 475 44.61 5.69 -16.58
N ARG A 476 45.16 4.57 -17.06
CA ARG A 476 45.86 4.49 -18.35
C ARG A 476 44.90 4.47 -19.54
N GLN A 477 43.75 3.82 -19.38
CA GLN A 477 42.74 3.58 -20.41
C GLN A 477 41.33 3.79 -19.84
N PRO A 478 40.81 5.03 -19.84
CA PRO A 478 39.51 5.39 -19.27
C PRO A 478 38.36 5.00 -20.21
N THR A 479 38.15 3.69 -20.40
CA THR A 479 37.05 3.15 -21.21
C THR A 479 35.83 2.79 -20.34
N VAL A 480 34.64 2.76 -20.93
CA VAL A 480 33.41 2.32 -20.24
C VAL A 480 33.54 0.89 -19.70
N GLN A 481 34.23 0.01 -20.44
CA GLN A 481 34.49 -1.35 -20.00
C GLN A 481 35.35 -1.40 -18.73
N ASN A 482 36.45 -0.63 -18.70
CA ASN A 482 37.34 -0.57 -17.54
C ASN A 482 36.65 0.09 -16.34
N TRP A 483 35.82 1.12 -16.58
CA TRP A 483 35.00 1.76 -15.55
C TRP A 483 34.01 0.77 -14.93
N ASN A 484 33.27 0.02 -15.76
CA ASN A 484 32.31 -0.97 -15.31
C ASN A 484 32.98 -2.10 -14.53
N ARG A 485 34.14 -2.59 -15.01
CA ARG A 485 34.95 -3.59 -14.31
C ARG A 485 35.39 -3.08 -12.94
N PHE A 486 35.97 -1.88 -12.88
CA PHE A 486 36.42 -1.30 -11.61
C PHE A 486 35.26 -1.06 -10.64
N THR A 487 34.15 -0.52 -11.13
CA THR A 487 32.94 -0.29 -10.34
C THR A 487 32.38 -1.58 -9.74
N LEU A 488 32.36 -2.67 -10.51
CA LEU A 488 31.94 -3.99 -10.01
C LEU A 488 32.87 -4.49 -8.90
N LEU A 489 34.18 -4.37 -9.09
CA LEU A 489 35.17 -4.75 -8.08
C LEU A 489 35.04 -3.92 -6.79
N MET A 490 34.75 -2.62 -6.90
CA MET A 490 34.49 -1.76 -5.74
C MET A 490 33.26 -2.23 -4.95
N ILE A 491 32.17 -2.61 -5.64
CA ILE A 491 30.98 -3.16 -4.97
C ILE A 491 31.36 -4.42 -4.18
N LEU A 492 32.11 -5.34 -4.79
CA LEU A 492 32.58 -6.57 -4.12
C LEU A 492 33.44 -6.24 -2.91
N MET A 493 34.36 -5.27 -3.04
CA MET A 493 35.24 -4.84 -1.96
C MET A 493 34.46 -4.33 -0.74
N GLY A 494 33.48 -3.46 -0.97
CA GLY A 494 32.66 -2.88 0.09
C GLY A 494 31.75 -3.91 0.77
N LYS A 495 31.09 -4.76 -0.03
CA LYS A 495 30.17 -5.79 0.48
C LYS A 495 30.88 -6.88 1.30
N LEU A 496 32.11 -7.25 0.93
CA LEU A 496 32.92 -8.23 1.67
C LEU A 496 33.73 -7.61 2.81
N ASN A 497 33.72 -6.29 3.00
CA ASN A 497 34.64 -5.57 3.90
C ASN A 497 36.11 -5.94 3.61
N TYR A 498 36.47 -6.12 2.34
CA TYR A 498 37.84 -6.48 1.97
C TYR A 498 38.70 -5.22 1.95
N LEU A 499 39.77 -5.24 2.74
CA LEU A 499 40.86 -4.29 2.61
C LEU A 499 42.09 -5.17 2.63
N GLY A 500 42.66 -5.42 1.45
CA GLY A 500 43.89 -6.19 1.29
C GLY A 500 45.10 -5.43 1.83
N GLU A 501 46.25 -5.54 1.17
CA GLU A 501 47.48 -4.86 1.57
C GLU A 501 47.35 -3.31 1.61
N LYS A 502 48.31 -2.65 2.26
CA LYS A 502 48.42 -1.18 2.45
C LYS A 502 48.09 -0.34 1.20
N ASN A 503 48.34 -0.89 0.01
CA ASN A 503 48.11 -0.26 -1.30
C ASN A 503 46.64 0.14 -1.57
N ILE A 504 45.65 -0.56 -0.98
CA ILE A 504 44.23 -0.25 -1.21
C ILE A 504 43.79 1.01 -0.47
N ALA A 505 44.25 1.22 0.77
CA ALA A 505 43.93 2.43 1.53
C ALA A 505 44.47 3.69 0.83
N ASP A 506 45.69 3.60 0.30
CA ASP A 506 46.33 4.69 -0.45
C ASP A 506 45.60 4.96 -1.77
N MET A 507 45.13 3.92 -2.46
CA MET A 507 44.28 4.05 -3.65
C MET A 507 42.95 4.76 -3.33
N LEU A 508 42.23 4.35 -2.28
CA LEU A 508 40.98 4.99 -1.88
C LEU A 508 41.18 6.48 -1.56
N SER A 509 42.28 6.81 -0.88
CA SER A 509 42.67 8.20 -0.64
C SER A 509 42.90 8.97 -1.94
N GLN A 510 43.62 8.39 -2.92
CA GLN A 510 43.82 9.01 -4.23
C GLN A 510 42.49 9.23 -4.98
N ILE A 511 41.56 8.28 -4.90
CA ILE A 511 40.24 8.39 -5.53
C ILE A 511 39.45 9.53 -4.89
N TRP A 512 39.31 9.55 -3.56
CA TRP A 512 38.58 10.62 -2.86
C TRP A 512 39.17 12.01 -3.13
N ASN A 513 40.49 12.14 -3.10
CA ASN A 513 41.15 13.41 -3.44
C ASN A 513 40.92 13.81 -4.90
N SER A 514 40.88 12.85 -5.83
CA SER A 514 40.55 13.12 -7.24
C SER A 514 39.11 13.62 -7.39
N VAL A 515 38.16 13.03 -6.67
CA VAL A 515 36.76 13.48 -6.63
C VAL A 515 36.69 14.91 -6.09
N ALA A 516 37.28 15.19 -4.93
CA ALA A 516 37.27 16.51 -4.32
C ALA A 516 37.84 17.61 -5.24
N ASN A 517 38.90 17.31 -5.99
CA ASN A 517 39.54 18.27 -6.88
C ASN A 517 38.80 18.49 -8.21
N THR A 518 37.85 17.63 -8.56
CA THR A 518 37.19 17.65 -9.89
C THR A 518 35.68 17.82 -9.83
N ILE A 519 35.05 17.64 -8.67
CA ILE A 519 33.59 17.64 -8.53
C ILE A 519 32.94 18.95 -9.00
N GLU A 520 33.58 20.09 -8.77
CA GLU A 520 33.10 21.41 -9.20
C GLU A 520 32.96 21.54 -10.73
N VAL A 521 33.64 20.68 -11.50
CA VAL A 521 33.64 20.71 -12.97
C VAL A 521 32.50 19.88 -13.56
N PHE A 522 31.94 18.92 -12.81
CA PHE A 522 30.94 18.00 -13.33
C PHE A 522 29.52 18.58 -13.23
N GLU A 523 28.78 18.49 -14.33
CA GLU A 523 27.39 18.95 -14.41
C GLU A 523 26.46 17.82 -14.86
N ASN A 524 25.18 17.94 -14.49
CA ASN A 524 24.08 17.09 -14.97
C ASN A 524 24.41 15.59 -14.87
N ARG A 525 24.37 14.87 -15.99
CA ARG A 525 24.58 13.41 -16.06
C ARG A 525 25.95 12.96 -15.56
N GLN A 526 26.97 13.80 -15.67
CA GLN A 526 28.31 13.47 -15.17
C GLN A 526 28.31 13.45 -13.64
N LEU A 527 27.63 14.42 -13.02
CA LEU A 527 27.43 14.47 -11.58
C LEU A 527 26.58 13.27 -11.10
N ASP A 528 25.58 12.84 -11.86
CA ASP A 528 24.81 11.62 -11.53
C ASP A 528 25.69 10.37 -11.50
N ILE A 529 26.50 10.15 -12.55
CA ILE A 529 27.41 9.00 -12.64
C ILE A 529 28.45 9.04 -11.51
N LEU A 530 29.02 10.21 -11.24
CA LEU A 530 29.96 10.40 -10.14
C LEU A 530 29.29 10.15 -8.79
N SER A 531 28.06 10.63 -8.61
CA SER A 531 27.29 10.43 -7.38
C SER A 531 27.01 8.95 -7.12
N GLU A 532 26.58 8.20 -8.14
CA GLU A 532 26.41 6.74 -8.04
C GLU A 532 27.72 6.02 -7.68
N PHE A 533 28.85 6.51 -8.18
CA PHE A 533 30.16 5.99 -7.83
C PHE A 533 30.56 6.36 -6.39
N MET A 534 30.29 7.58 -5.94
CA MET A 534 30.54 8.02 -4.56
C MET A 534 29.75 7.18 -3.55
N LEU A 535 28.49 6.83 -3.84
CA LEU A 535 27.69 5.93 -2.99
C LEU A 535 28.40 4.58 -2.78
N LYS A 536 28.98 4.02 -3.85
CA LYS A 536 29.77 2.78 -3.77
C LYS A 536 31.07 3.02 -3.00
N LEU A 537 31.73 4.16 -3.22
CA LEU A 537 32.98 4.52 -2.55
C LEU A 537 32.82 4.65 -1.02
N PHE A 538 31.70 5.22 -0.55
CA PHE A 538 31.37 5.25 0.89
C PHE A 538 31.30 3.85 1.50
N SER A 539 30.68 2.89 0.80
CA SER A 539 30.55 1.51 1.30
C SER A 539 31.90 0.79 1.48
N VAL A 540 32.89 1.20 0.70
CA VAL A 540 34.23 0.59 0.64
C VAL A 540 35.21 1.24 1.63
N THR A 541 34.96 2.50 1.99
CA THR A 541 35.87 3.32 2.79
C THR A 541 35.69 3.04 4.29
N GLN A 542 36.09 1.88 4.79
CA GLN A 542 35.83 1.50 6.19
C GLN A 542 36.92 2.01 7.16
N PRO A 543 36.58 2.82 8.18
CA PRO A 543 37.57 3.42 9.10
C PRO A 543 38.42 2.42 9.87
N GLU A 544 37.86 1.27 10.28
CA GLU A 544 38.55 0.25 11.12
C GLU A 544 39.83 -0.29 10.50
N LYS A 545 39.92 -0.27 9.16
CA LYS A 545 41.00 -0.92 8.41
C LYS A 545 41.93 0.06 7.71
N ILE A 546 41.64 1.36 7.79
CA ILE A 546 42.43 2.42 7.15
C ILE A 546 43.37 3.06 8.18
N GLN A 547 44.61 3.35 7.76
CA GLN A 547 45.58 4.05 8.61
C GLN A 547 45.07 5.45 8.97
N LYS A 548 45.27 5.88 10.22
CA LYS A 548 44.68 7.12 10.76
C LYS A 548 44.94 8.37 9.91
N ASN A 549 46.18 8.55 9.44
CA ASN A 549 46.55 9.66 8.54
C ASN A 549 45.81 9.63 7.20
N THR A 550 45.68 8.45 6.60
CA THR A 550 44.98 8.24 5.34
C THR A 550 43.48 8.50 5.51
N LEU A 551 42.91 8.09 6.64
CA LEU A 551 41.50 8.36 6.98
C LEU A 551 41.24 9.86 7.14
N SER A 552 42.13 10.62 7.80
CA SER A 552 41.98 12.08 7.90
C SER A 552 41.94 12.74 6.51
N SER A 553 42.83 12.35 5.61
CA SER A 553 42.85 12.87 4.23
C SER A 553 41.57 12.53 3.46
N ILE A 554 41.06 11.31 3.62
CA ILE A 554 39.80 10.90 3.00
C ILE A 554 38.62 11.73 3.52
N LEU A 555 38.51 11.94 4.83
CA LEU A 555 37.43 12.73 5.43
C LEU A 555 37.48 14.19 4.99
N GLU A 556 38.67 14.77 4.87
CA GLU A 556 38.86 16.12 4.32
C GLU A 556 38.42 16.21 2.85
N ALA A 557 38.73 15.19 2.05
CA ALA A 557 38.27 15.12 0.66
C ALA A 557 36.75 14.94 0.56
N ILE A 558 36.14 14.13 1.43
CA ILE A 558 34.67 14.01 1.52
C ILE A 558 34.05 15.37 1.84
N LEU A 559 34.55 16.07 2.87
CA LEU A 559 34.08 17.39 3.27
C LEU A 559 34.12 18.40 2.12
N ALA A 560 35.26 18.49 1.42
CA ALA A 560 35.41 19.36 0.27
C ALA A 560 34.40 19.02 -0.84
N SER A 561 34.14 17.72 -1.05
CA SER A 561 33.23 17.25 -2.10
C SER A 561 31.76 17.56 -1.81
N LEU A 562 31.35 17.51 -0.53
CA LEU A 562 29.93 17.60 -0.14
C LEU A 562 29.28 18.93 -0.52
N LEU A 563 30.04 20.02 -0.65
CA LEU A 563 29.52 21.32 -1.08
C LEU A 563 28.84 21.26 -2.46
N CYS A 564 29.36 20.40 -3.35
CA CYS A 564 28.87 20.24 -4.72
C CYS A 564 27.97 19.01 -4.91
N CYS A 565 27.89 18.15 -3.89
CA CYS A 565 27.13 16.90 -4.00
C CYS A 565 25.61 17.11 -4.01
N PRO A 566 24.87 16.29 -4.77
CA PRO A 566 23.42 16.26 -4.66
C PRO A 566 22.96 15.69 -3.30
N PRO A 567 21.71 15.96 -2.88
CA PRO A 567 21.18 15.58 -1.57
C PRO A 567 21.38 14.10 -1.20
N HIS A 568 21.16 13.18 -2.13
CA HIS A 568 21.25 11.73 -1.85
C HIS A 568 22.67 11.26 -1.46
N VAL A 569 23.72 11.91 -1.98
CA VAL A 569 25.12 11.62 -1.58
C VAL A 569 25.40 12.17 -0.18
N LYS A 570 24.86 13.35 0.14
CA LYS A 570 24.97 13.95 1.48
C LYS A 570 24.26 13.10 2.54
N VAL A 571 23.09 12.56 2.22
CA VAL A 571 22.41 11.57 3.09
C VAL A 571 23.28 10.34 3.32
N MET A 572 23.93 9.82 2.27
CA MET A 572 24.85 8.69 2.41
C MET A 572 26.03 9.01 3.33
N ALA A 573 26.53 10.25 3.36
CA ALA A 573 27.55 10.66 4.34
C ALA A 573 27.04 10.62 5.79
N SER A 574 25.77 10.98 6.03
CA SER A 574 25.13 10.81 7.34
C SER A 574 25.03 9.34 7.74
N HIS A 575 24.65 8.46 6.80
CA HIS A 575 24.60 7.01 7.02
C HIS A 575 25.99 6.42 7.25
N TYR A 576 27.00 6.92 6.55
CA TYR A 576 28.39 6.53 6.73
C TYR A 576 28.88 6.81 8.16
N LEU A 577 28.59 7.99 8.71
CA LEU A 577 28.91 8.32 10.10
C LEU A 577 28.22 7.37 11.08
N ARG A 578 26.92 7.15 10.90
CA ARG A 578 26.11 6.27 11.75
C ARG A 578 26.64 4.83 11.75
N ASN A 579 26.94 4.30 10.57
CA ASN A 579 27.32 2.90 10.39
C ASN A 579 28.73 2.59 10.92
N ASN A 580 29.62 3.58 10.96
CA ASN A 580 31.01 3.41 11.41
C ASN A 580 31.26 3.97 12.82
N VAL A 581 30.21 4.28 13.60
CA VAL A 581 30.33 4.95 14.90
C VAL A 581 31.26 4.22 15.88
N LYS A 582 31.26 2.89 15.87
CA LYS A 582 32.08 2.04 16.76
C LYS A 582 33.56 2.09 16.40
N SER A 583 33.87 2.42 15.17
CA SER A 583 35.22 2.47 14.60
C SER A 583 35.96 3.76 14.93
N PHE A 584 35.31 4.70 15.64
CA PHE A 584 35.85 6.02 16.01
C PHE A 584 36.34 6.08 17.46
N ASP A 585 36.67 4.94 18.06
CA ASP A 585 37.15 4.80 19.44
C ASP A 585 38.41 5.62 19.74
N ASN A 586 39.37 5.65 18.81
CA ASN A 586 40.69 6.24 18.99
C ASN A 586 41.07 7.19 17.84
N CYS A 587 40.23 8.21 17.62
CA CYS A 587 40.47 9.26 16.63
C CYS A 587 41.60 10.21 17.03
N GLU A 588 42.49 10.52 16.08
CA GLU A 588 43.41 11.64 16.21
C GLU A 588 42.65 12.97 16.11
N VAL A 589 43.24 14.04 16.67
CA VAL A 589 42.62 15.38 16.71
C VAL A 589 42.18 15.85 15.32
N ARG A 590 42.98 15.58 14.28
CA ARG A 590 42.65 15.95 12.90
C ARG A 590 41.41 15.23 12.39
N THR A 591 41.33 13.91 12.58
CA THR A 591 40.15 13.10 12.24
C THR A 591 38.92 13.53 13.03
N ALA A 592 39.07 13.78 14.33
CA ALA A 592 37.98 14.22 15.19
C ALA A 592 37.40 15.58 14.75
N ASN A 593 38.27 16.53 14.37
CA ASN A 593 37.85 17.81 13.84
C ASN A 593 37.12 17.68 12.49
N ALA A 594 37.61 16.83 11.59
CA ALA A 594 36.95 16.57 10.31
C ALA A 594 35.56 15.94 10.50
N LEU A 595 35.42 14.97 11.43
CA LEU A 595 34.12 14.38 11.77
C LEU A 595 33.15 15.40 12.39
N ALA A 596 33.65 16.31 13.23
CA ALA A 596 32.84 17.37 13.82
C ALA A 596 32.34 18.36 12.77
N GLU A 597 33.21 18.80 11.86
CA GLU A 597 32.81 19.69 10.76
C GLU A 597 31.82 18.99 9.82
N LEU A 598 32.02 17.69 9.55
CA LEU A 598 31.13 16.91 8.69
C LEU A 598 29.71 16.86 9.23
N ASN A 599 29.55 16.63 10.54
CA ASN A 599 28.25 16.69 11.19
C ASN A 599 27.63 18.10 11.09
N CYS A 600 28.43 19.16 11.30
CA CYS A 600 27.93 20.53 11.17
C CYS A 600 27.44 20.82 9.75
N CYS A 601 28.24 20.51 8.72
CA CYS A 601 27.87 20.73 7.32
C CYS A 601 26.57 20.02 6.93
N LEU A 602 26.35 18.78 7.41
CA LEU A 602 25.14 18.02 7.11
C LEU A 602 23.90 18.54 7.86
N LEU A 603 24.08 19.01 9.10
CA LEU A 603 23.00 19.61 9.90
C LEU A 603 22.60 21.01 9.39
N GLU A 604 23.55 21.75 8.79
CA GLU A 604 23.33 23.08 8.22
C GLU A 604 22.79 23.04 6.77
N ASP A 605 22.59 21.86 6.18
CA ASP A 605 22.20 21.72 4.78
C ASP A 605 20.84 22.37 4.48
N GLU A 606 20.67 22.99 3.32
CA GLU A 606 19.40 23.62 2.95
C GLU A 606 18.30 22.56 2.73
N ASN A 607 18.66 21.38 2.25
CA ASN A 607 17.71 20.32 1.94
C ASN A 607 17.13 19.68 3.23
N PRO A 608 15.80 19.70 3.43
CA PRO A 608 15.17 19.13 4.62
C PRO A 608 15.44 17.64 4.84
N TRP A 609 15.54 16.85 3.76
CA TRP A 609 15.83 15.42 3.85
C TRP A 609 17.24 15.16 4.40
N VAL A 610 18.23 15.90 3.91
CA VAL A 610 19.62 15.82 4.40
C VAL A 610 19.68 16.17 5.88
N ARG A 611 19.03 17.26 6.29
CA ARG A 611 18.98 17.69 7.70
C ARG A 611 18.33 16.65 8.60
N GLN A 612 17.21 16.06 8.19
CA GLN A 612 16.52 15.04 8.98
C GLN A 612 17.41 13.81 9.20
N GLU A 613 18.03 13.30 8.14
CA GLU A 613 18.95 12.16 8.22
C GLU A 613 20.20 12.48 9.05
N ALA A 614 20.70 13.73 8.96
CA ALA A 614 21.81 14.21 9.77
C ALA A 614 21.45 14.31 11.26
N LEU A 615 20.23 14.75 11.60
CA LEU A 615 19.73 14.80 12.98
C LEU A 615 19.64 13.39 13.60
N GLU A 616 19.05 12.44 12.86
CA GLU A 616 18.96 11.04 13.30
C GLU A 616 20.35 10.40 13.47
N SER A 617 21.25 10.66 12.52
CA SER A 617 22.64 10.21 12.60
C SER A 617 23.37 10.83 13.79
N PHE A 618 23.21 12.13 14.03
CA PHE A 618 23.80 12.84 15.17
C PHE A 618 23.33 12.27 16.52
N VAL A 619 22.02 12.06 16.70
CA VAL A 619 21.47 11.45 17.92
C VAL A 619 22.05 10.05 18.11
N TYR A 620 22.08 9.23 17.06
CA TYR A 620 22.66 7.90 17.15
C TYR A 620 24.16 7.94 17.51
N VAL A 621 24.94 8.80 16.86
CA VAL A 621 26.38 8.94 17.08
C VAL A 621 26.66 9.40 18.51
N THR A 622 25.96 10.41 19.01
CA THR A 622 26.15 10.92 20.38
C THR A 622 25.82 9.88 21.45
N HIS A 623 24.86 8.98 21.20
CA HIS A 623 24.51 7.90 22.13
C HIS A 623 25.39 6.66 22.02
N MET A 624 25.86 6.30 20.82
CA MET A 624 26.53 5.02 20.56
C MET A 624 28.04 5.12 20.36
N CYS A 625 28.60 6.33 20.28
CA CYS A 625 30.04 6.52 20.12
C CYS A 625 30.79 6.16 21.41
N PRO A 626 31.82 5.29 21.34
CA PRO A 626 32.62 4.92 22.51
C PRO A 626 33.62 6.01 22.95
N ASN A 627 33.75 7.11 22.19
CA ASN A 627 34.75 8.16 22.42
C ASN A 627 34.07 9.47 22.89
N ASP A 628 34.05 9.68 24.20
CA ASP A 628 33.44 10.87 24.83
C ASP A 628 34.12 12.18 24.42
N ASP A 629 35.44 12.18 24.13
CA ASP A 629 36.15 13.38 23.65
C ASP A 629 35.66 13.78 22.25
N LEU A 630 35.46 12.79 21.37
CA LEU A 630 34.88 13.03 20.04
C LEU A 630 33.46 13.58 20.13
N VAL A 631 32.61 12.99 20.98
CA VAL A 631 31.24 13.48 21.21
C VAL A 631 31.27 14.92 21.72
N THR A 632 32.12 15.22 22.71
CA THR A 632 32.29 16.57 23.26
C THR A 632 32.73 17.56 22.18
N ARG A 633 33.65 17.17 21.30
CA ARG A 633 34.09 18.00 20.17
C ARG A 633 32.96 18.27 19.18
N ILE A 634 32.22 17.24 18.76
CA ILE A 634 31.09 17.37 17.84
C ILE A 634 30.04 18.33 18.45
N VAL A 635 29.65 18.12 19.70
CA VAL A 635 28.69 19.00 20.40
C VAL A 635 29.24 20.42 20.51
N SER A 636 30.53 20.59 20.83
CA SER A 636 31.15 21.92 20.91
C SER A 636 31.22 22.64 19.58
N ALA A 637 31.39 21.92 18.47
CA ALA A 637 31.40 22.49 17.12
C ALA A 637 29.99 22.92 16.71
N ILE A 638 28.99 22.07 16.98
CA ILE A 638 27.58 22.35 16.68
C ILE A 638 27.05 23.54 17.48
N THR A 639 27.34 23.59 18.79
CA THR A 639 26.89 24.70 19.66
C THR A 639 27.49 26.05 19.28
N ARG A 640 28.59 26.09 18.52
CA ARG A 640 29.15 27.33 17.97
C ARG A 640 28.45 27.79 16.69
N LYS A 641 27.64 26.95 16.04
CA LYS A 641 26.88 27.30 14.84
C LYS A 641 25.55 27.93 15.24
N SER A 642 25.39 29.22 14.97
CA SER A 642 24.17 29.97 15.32
C SER A 642 22.91 29.45 14.60
N SER A 643 23.07 28.93 13.39
CA SER A 643 22.04 28.30 12.55
C SER A 643 21.35 27.10 13.21
N LEU A 644 22.04 26.40 14.12
CA LEU A 644 21.57 25.16 14.76
C LEU A 644 21.08 25.37 16.21
N SER A 645 21.27 26.58 16.75
CA SER A 645 21.05 26.88 18.17
C SER A 645 19.60 26.69 18.62
N ASP A 646 18.62 26.89 17.74
CA ASP A 646 17.20 26.71 18.05
C ASP A 646 16.62 25.39 17.49
N SER A 647 17.10 24.94 16.32
CA SER A 647 16.54 23.78 15.61
C SER A 647 16.87 22.45 16.28
N LEU A 648 18.11 22.29 16.76
CA LEU A 648 18.55 21.05 17.40
C LEU A 648 17.89 20.82 18.77
N PRO A 649 17.82 21.81 19.70
CA PRO A 649 17.09 21.62 20.96
C PRO A 649 15.60 21.35 20.76
N ALA A 650 14.99 21.96 19.74
CA ALA A 650 13.60 21.70 19.40
C ALA A 650 13.40 20.24 18.96
N TYR A 651 14.25 19.72 18.07
CA TYR A 651 14.23 18.32 17.66
C TYR A 651 14.42 17.37 18.86
N LEU A 652 15.44 17.60 19.69
CA LEU A 652 15.72 16.76 20.87
C LEU A 652 14.61 16.79 21.94
N SER A 653 13.75 17.82 21.91
CA SER A 653 12.63 17.98 22.83
C SER A 653 11.29 17.55 22.22
N ASP A 654 11.30 16.89 21.06
CA ASP A 654 10.12 16.55 20.25
C ASP A 654 9.19 17.75 19.99
N ARG A 655 9.75 18.95 19.88
CA ARG A 655 9.02 20.18 19.57
C ARG A 655 9.07 20.46 18.09
N THR A 656 7.91 20.74 17.51
CA THR A 656 7.82 21.16 16.11
C THR A 656 8.54 22.49 15.92
N TYR A 657 9.60 22.48 15.10
CA TYR A 657 10.38 23.68 14.79
C TYR A 657 10.04 24.25 13.41
N TYR A 658 9.84 23.38 12.42
CA TYR A 658 9.44 23.78 11.08
C TYR A 658 7.92 23.59 10.92
N GLU A 659 7.23 24.68 10.58
CA GLU A 659 5.83 24.61 10.16
C GLU A 659 5.76 24.13 8.70
N LEU A 660 4.82 23.21 8.43
CA LEU A 660 4.51 22.78 7.06
C LEU A 660 3.87 23.96 6.33
N ARG A 661 4.62 24.56 5.39
CA ARG A 661 4.08 25.56 4.48
C ARG A 661 3.10 24.87 3.53
N ASP A 662 2.03 25.57 3.16
CA ASP A 662 1.00 25.14 2.21
C ASP A 662 0.05 24.02 2.67
N PHE A 663 0.23 23.47 3.88
CA PHE A 663 -0.66 22.46 4.46
C PHE A 663 -1.21 22.92 5.81
N ALA A 664 -2.51 22.68 6.04
CA ALA A 664 -3.16 23.04 7.31
C ALA A 664 -2.63 22.20 8.49
N ASP A 665 -2.30 20.93 8.23
CA ASP A 665 -1.70 20.02 9.20
C ASP A 665 -0.92 18.88 8.49
N VAL A 666 -0.28 18.04 9.30
CA VAL A 666 0.47 16.85 8.82
C VAL A 666 -0.43 15.89 8.05
N ARG A 667 -1.74 15.84 8.34
CA ARG A 667 -2.67 14.92 7.68
C ARG A 667 -2.96 15.38 6.26
N SER A 668 -3.18 16.67 6.05
CA SER A 668 -3.30 17.27 4.72
C SER A 668 -2.06 16.97 3.88
N TYR A 669 -0.87 17.05 4.49
CA TYR A 669 0.38 16.68 3.83
C TYR A 669 0.42 15.18 3.46
N LEU A 670 0.13 14.28 4.41
CA LEU A 670 0.14 12.83 4.14
C LEU A 670 -0.87 12.42 3.06
N ARG A 671 -2.08 13.00 3.06
CA ARG A 671 -3.07 12.79 1.98
C ARG A 671 -2.52 13.25 0.63
N HIS A 672 -1.87 14.40 0.59
CA HIS A 672 -1.26 14.92 -0.63
C HIS A 672 -0.16 13.98 -1.15
N VAL A 673 0.73 13.50 -0.27
CA VAL A 673 1.78 12.53 -0.63
C VAL A 673 1.17 11.24 -1.21
N VAL A 674 0.11 10.73 -0.59
CA VAL A 674 -0.59 9.54 -1.07
C VAL A 674 -1.12 9.73 -2.49
N VAL A 675 -1.84 10.82 -2.75
CA VAL A 675 -2.42 11.09 -4.07
C VAL A 675 -1.34 11.12 -5.16
N HIS A 676 -0.20 11.74 -4.89
CA HIS A 676 0.90 11.87 -5.85
C HIS A 676 1.74 10.61 -5.99
N SER A 677 1.68 9.69 -5.02
CA SER A 677 2.41 8.41 -5.06
C SER A 677 1.70 7.30 -5.85
N ARG A 678 0.45 7.50 -6.28
CA ARG A 678 -0.38 6.48 -6.95
C ARG A 678 0.11 6.06 -8.35
N ASP A 679 0.98 6.88 -8.98
CA ASP A 679 1.44 6.69 -10.36
C ASP A 679 2.93 6.31 -10.50
N ILE A 680 3.55 5.79 -9.44
CA ILE A 680 4.93 5.25 -9.53
C ILE A 680 4.87 3.84 -10.13
N ARG A 681 4.35 3.70 -11.35
CA ARG A 681 4.48 2.45 -12.11
C ARG A 681 5.84 2.47 -12.79
N HIS A 682 6.59 1.39 -12.63
CA HIS A 682 7.72 1.11 -13.49
C HIS A 682 7.22 1.02 -14.94
N VAL A 683 7.54 2.01 -15.76
CA VAL A 683 7.48 1.88 -17.21
C VAL A 683 8.74 1.11 -17.58
N CYS A 684 8.58 -0.15 -17.98
CA CYS A 684 9.62 -0.83 -18.75
C CYS A 684 9.80 -0.02 -20.04
N ASP A 685 10.67 0.98 -20.04
CA ASP A 685 11.20 1.51 -21.27
C ASP A 685 11.94 0.35 -21.94
N ASN A 686 11.27 -0.29 -22.90
CA ASN A 686 11.93 -1.10 -23.91
C ASN A 686 12.79 -0.13 -24.74
N TYR A 687 13.90 0.32 -24.15
CA TYR A 687 14.84 1.26 -24.75
C TYR A 687 15.39 0.70 -26.08
N GLU A 688 15.39 -0.63 -26.25
CA GLU A 688 15.76 -1.30 -27.50
C GLU A 688 14.68 -1.27 -28.59
N ALA A 689 13.40 -1.07 -28.27
CA ALA A 689 12.31 -1.08 -29.25
C ALA A 689 12.01 0.32 -29.81
N PHE A 690 12.09 1.36 -28.97
CA PHE A 690 11.80 2.73 -29.40
C PHE A 690 12.90 3.30 -30.29
N GLU A 691 14.18 3.06 -29.99
CA GLU A 691 15.26 3.44 -30.90
C GLU A 691 15.24 2.64 -32.20
N ARG A 692 14.84 1.35 -32.19
CA ARG A 692 14.68 0.58 -33.43
C ARG A 692 13.58 1.14 -34.31
N ASN A 693 12.43 1.49 -33.75
CA ASN A 693 11.30 2.02 -34.51
C ASN A 693 11.51 3.47 -34.94
N GLU A 694 12.19 4.30 -34.13
CA GLU A 694 12.54 5.66 -34.53
C GLU A 694 13.69 5.68 -35.56
N LYS A 695 14.67 4.75 -35.47
CA LYS A 695 15.69 4.54 -36.50
C LYS A 695 15.12 3.89 -37.76
N LEU A 696 14.16 2.96 -37.65
CA LEU A 696 13.42 2.38 -38.80
C LEU A 696 12.57 3.44 -39.49
N ALA A 697 11.82 4.27 -38.77
CA ALA A 697 11.03 5.35 -39.36
C ALA A 697 11.90 6.47 -39.97
N LYS A 698 13.11 6.70 -39.45
CA LYS A 698 14.10 7.61 -40.05
C LYS A 698 14.85 6.99 -41.25
N LEU A 699 14.91 5.66 -41.36
CA LEU A 699 15.49 4.92 -42.49
C LEU A 699 14.47 4.70 -43.63
N GLU A 700 13.20 4.46 -43.31
CA GLU A 700 12.11 4.28 -44.28
C GLU A 700 11.75 5.58 -45.00
N ASN A 701 11.96 6.74 -44.37
CA ASN A 701 11.78 8.05 -45.00
C ASN A 701 12.98 8.51 -45.85
N ARG A 702 14.08 7.73 -45.94
CA ARG A 702 15.31 8.13 -46.64
C ARG A 702 15.71 7.25 -47.82
N HIS A 703 14.85 6.34 -48.29
CA HIS A 703 15.12 5.58 -49.51
C HIS A 703 13.92 5.50 -50.45
N VAL A 704 13.71 6.57 -51.21
CA VAL A 704 13.38 6.45 -52.64
C VAL A 704 14.52 7.13 -53.38
N ASP A 705 15.56 6.37 -53.68
CA ASP A 705 16.22 6.33 -54.99
C ASP A 705 17.56 5.58 -54.91
N ASN A 706 17.53 4.41 -55.55
CA ASN A 706 18.58 3.69 -56.28
C ASN A 706 19.93 3.27 -55.66
N SER A 707 20.15 1.96 -55.88
CA SER A 707 21.37 1.17 -56.10
C SER A 707 22.27 0.79 -54.92
N ASP A 708 22.26 -0.53 -54.67
CA ASP A 708 23.36 -1.42 -54.27
C ASP A 708 24.59 -0.79 -53.60
N GLU A 709 24.79 -1.07 -52.30
CA GLU A 709 26.08 -1.54 -51.77
C GLU A 709 25.98 -2.07 -50.32
N SER A 710 26.88 -3.00 -50.02
CA SER A 710 26.93 -3.90 -48.85
C SER A 710 27.77 -3.32 -47.67
N PRO A 711 28.10 -4.06 -46.59
CA PRO A 711 28.47 -3.51 -45.28
C PRO A 711 29.89 -2.92 -45.25
N LEU A 712 30.02 -1.63 -45.54
CA LEU A 712 31.30 -0.91 -45.52
C LEU A 712 31.41 0.17 -44.42
N MET A 713 30.28 0.76 -43.99
CA MET A 713 30.25 1.99 -43.17
C MET A 713 30.75 1.85 -41.71
N THR A 714 30.56 0.71 -41.03
CA THR A 714 31.00 0.56 -39.63
C THR A 714 32.50 0.37 -39.50
N LYS A 715 33.12 -0.27 -40.49
CA LYS A 715 34.59 -0.41 -40.57
C LYS A 715 35.26 0.92 -40.90
N GLU A 716 34.66 1.71 -41.79
CA GLU A 716 35.20 3.03 -42.16
C GLU A 716 35.17 4.03 -41.00
N LEU A 717 34.16 3.96 -40.11
CA LEU A 717 34.08 4.85 -38.95
C LEU A 717 35.11 4.49 -37.87
N ASP A 718 35.26 3.20 -37.55
CA ASP A 718 36.28 2.74 -36.60
C ASP A 718 37.70 2.96 -37.13
N GLU A 719 37.93 2.80 -38.43
CA GLU A 719 39.22 3.07 -39.08
C GLU A 719 39.54 4.58 -39.13
N CYS A 720 38.51 5.43 -39.31
CA CYS A 720 38.63 6.89 -39.24
C CYS A 720 38.92 7.39 -37.80
N VAL A 721 38.23 6.84 -36.80
CA VAL A 721 38.45 7.17 -35.38
C VAL A 721 39.84 6.72 -34.91
N ASN A 722 40.28 5.53 -35.30
CA ASN A 722 41.62 5.04 -34.96
C ASN A 722 42.73 5.83 -35.65
N LYS A 723 42.53 6.26 -36.91
CA LYS A 723 43.47 7.13 -37.62
C LYS A 723 43.59 8.51 -36.97
N LEU A 724 42.47 9.10 -36.55
CA LEU A 724 42.43 10.39 -35.84
C LEU A 724 43.06 10.31 -34.44
N CYS A 725 42.86 9.22 -33.70
CA CYS A 725 43.55 8.99 -32.43
C CYS A 725 45.07 8.86 -32.63
N GLY A 726 45.50 8.23 -33.73
CA GLY A 726 46.91 8.20 -34.14
C GLY A 726 47.48 9.59 -34.43
N GLU A 727 46.75 10.41 -35.21
CA GLU A 727 47.14 11.78 -35.54
C GLU A 727 47.18 12.71 -34.32
N LEU A 728 46.23 12.59 -33.39
CA LEU A 728 46.24 13.31 -32.12
C LEU A 728 47.41 12.89 -31.23
N SER A 729 47.76 11.60 -31.21
CA SER A 729 48.91 11.10 -30.45
C SER A 729 50.26 11.65 -30.98
N GLU A 730 50.39 11.82 -32.30
CA GLU A 730 51.57 12.41 -32.94
C GLU A 730 51.66 13.93 -32.71
N ILE A 731 50.53 14.62 -32.59
CA ILE A 731 50.47 16.04 -32.22
C ILE A 731 50.88 16.24 -30.76
N THR A 732 50.44 15.37 -29.84
CA THR A 732 50.85 15.43 -28.43
C THR A 732 52.33 15.11 -28.18
N LYS A 733 52.97 14.33 -29.07
CA LYS A 733 54.42 14.04 -28.99
C LYS A 733 55.31 15.22 -29.43
N LYS A 734 54.75 16.25 -30.08
CA LYS A 734 55.48 17.46 -30.52
C LYS A 734 55.07 18.71 -29.72
N SER A 735 54.90 18.56 -28.41
CA SER A 735 54.37 19.60 -27.50
C SER A 735 55.18 20.90 -27.46
N ASP A 736 56.44 20.89 -27.87
CA ASP A 736 57.35 22.01 -27.58
C ASP A 736 57.45 23.07 -28.71
N ALA A 737 56.67 22.93 -29.80
CA ALA A 737 56.61 23.93 -30.87
C ALA A 737 55.25 23.96 -31.57
N ILE A 738 54.16 24.17 -30.84
CA ILE A 738 52.83 24.31 -31.45
C ILE A 738 52.65 25.75 -31.99
N GLY A 739 53.08 25.96 -33.23
CA GLY A 739 52.81 27.19 -33.99
C GLY A 739 51.33 27.33 -34.39
N LYS A 740 50.87 28.57 -34.62
CA LYS A 740 49.47 28.95 -34.91
C LYS A 740 48.78 28.11 -36.00
N ASP A 741 49.52 27.55 -36.95
CA ASP A 741 48.98 26.69 -38.01
C ASP A 741 48.51 25.32 -37.52
N VAL A 742 49.10 24.78 -36.46
CA VAL A 742 48.69 23.49 -35.86
C VAL A 742 47.40 23.68 -35.04
N LEU A 743 47.26 24.80 -34.32
CA LEU A 743 46.01 25.20 -33.66
C LEU A 743 44.86 25.40 -34.65
N ARG A 744 45.16 25.94 -35.84
CA ARG A 744 44.18 26.11 -36.91
C ARG A 744 43.71 24.78 -37.48
N LYS A 745 44.62 23.81 -37.65
CA LYS A 745 44.26 22.44 -38.04
C LYS A 745 43.42 21.74 -36.97
N LEU A 746 43.73 21.91 -35.69
CA LEU A 746 42.94 21.35 -34.59
C LEU A 746 41.52 21.91 -34.55
N ARG A 747 41.35 23.23 -34.76
CA ARG A 747 40.02 23.85 -34.91
C ARG A 747 39.22 23.29 -36.07
N LEU A 748 39.84 23.12 -37.23
CA LEU A 748 39.19 22.56 -38.41
C LEU A 748 38.74 21.09 -38.21
N VAL A 749 39.47 20.33 -37.40
CA VAL A 749 39.09 18.96 -37.02
C VAL A 749 37.93 18.97 -36.02
N CYS A 750 37.92 19.88 -35.04
CA CYS A 750 36.82 20.05 -34.10
C CYS A 750 35.53 20.58 -34.76
N GLU A 751 35.63 21.51 -35.72
CA GLU A 751 34.50 22.04 -36.49
C GLU A 751 33.82 20.95 -37.32
N LYS A 752 34.59 20.06 -37.94
CA LYS A 752 34.04 18.89 -38.65
C LYS A 752 33.26 17.93 -37.74
N PHE A 753 33.55 17.91 -36.44
CA PHE A 753 32.85 17.07 -35.47
C PHE A 753 31.51 17.69 -35.02
N LEU A 754 31.46 19.02 -34.89
CA LEU A 754 30.24 19.76 -34.56
C LEU A 754 29.19 19.67 -35.68
N ASP A 755 29.61 19.74 -36.94
CA ASP A 755 28.70 19.60 -38.09
C ASP A 755 28.10 18.18 -38.25
N ILE A 756 28.72 17.15 -37.66
CA ILE A 756 28.21 15.75 -37.69
C ILE A 756 27.25 15.48 -36.51
N THR A 757 27.28 16.30 -35.45
CA THR A 757 26.54 16.06 -34.19
C THR A 757 25.36 17.01 -33.95
N THR A 758 25.19 18.06 -34.76
CA THR A 758 23.97 18.89 -34.72
C THR A 758 22.86 18.34 -35.64
N PRO A 759 21.66 18.05 -35.12
CA PRO A 759 20.52 17.68 -35.96
C PRO A 759 19.97 18.91 -36.68
N LYS A 760 19.61 18.76 -37.97
CA LYS A 760 18.57 19.59 -38.61
C LYS A 760 17.21 18.99 -38.35
#